data_AF-A0A2U3JWZ0-F1
#
_entry.id   AF-A0A2U3JWZ0-F1
#
_cell.length_a   1.000
_cell.length_b   1.000
_cell.length_c   1.000
_cell.angle_alpha   90.00
_cell.angle_beta   90.00
_cell.angle_gamma   90.00
#
_symmetry.space_group_name_H-M   'P 1'
#
loop_
_entity.id
_entity.type
_entity.pdbx_description
1 polymer ?
#
loop_
_entity_poly.entity_id
_entity_poly.type
_entity_poly.pdbx_seq_one_letter_code
_entity_poly.pdbx_strand_id
1 'polypeptide(L)'
;MNKHHSWTSMCIDSAISLAVVVMFAAPGNAQQTPAFDPFETTIPQIEAALTAGTITCTQLVQWYLNRMDAFDIAGPTLNAVRVRNSKALQTAASYDQMPKSQRPGPLFCVPMVVKDNIDTVDMPTTAGSVALQNTFPLDDNFLVKRLKAAGVIVIAKGNLTEFANYLTNGMPAGYSSLGGYVLNPYDPRPIPVPLPNSDGRQALTPSGSSSGPAVVSSSNLAAAAIGTETSGSILSPSNANSDVGIKPTVGLISRQGVVPIAASQDTAGPITRTVTDAAILLGVLTGVDSRDPATISSIGNALSDYTPYLRADGLNGARIGVPQEYWATLSAEQNAIGQAALQVMRNMGATVVNVSIASFAQLNAFSSSVLQYEFKRDLDTYLASRGPTSPIKTLADVIAYNSAHAAVALKYGQVLALASQATDLYAAEPQYISDRAMDLQLAKVQGIDAAIDGNNLTALVFPGSSSAGIAAKAGYPTVIVPAGYLSTSSPYGIGFTGKAYTEATLISLAYSYEQATKLRQPPGSALRLLPVSTQILPAQVVNYASAAAGSVAPGEMVAINGFGMGPAQAASLKITANNHIDTSAGTTRVLFDGVPAPIVSAQAAQVVAIVPYGVSGKTSSKVTVEYNGQVSAPLTVQVTDVAPGIFTNQPLGKGSPLVVNIPGGTQNSPANPAPKGSVITFFVTGEGLVTASGSTLPIDGRLAAAPLQTPVATVAVSLNSQSANVIYAGALPGSAGIMQVNVQLDANEPSGTLPLVVQVGSKSSQTLNVSVQ
;
A
#
# COMPACT_ATOMS: atom_id res chain seq x y z
N MET A 1 -16.15 -55.60 52.75
CA MET A 1 -16.37 -55.21 51.34
C MET A 1 -16.77 -53.75 51.29
N ASN A 2 -16.58 -53.11 50.13
CA ASN A 2 -16.90 -51.72 49.74
C ASN A 2 -15.69 -50.78 49.70
N LYS A 3 -15.17 -50.59 48.48
CA LYS A 3 -14.12 -49.62 48.15
C LYS A 3 -14.75 -48.26 47.89
N HIS A 4 -14.24 -47.21 48.53
CA HIS A 4 -14.38 -45.85 48.00
C HIS A 4 -13.48 -45.72 46.76
N HIS A 5 -14.03 -45.23 45.65
CA HIS A 5 -13.23 -44.79 44.49
C HIS A 5 -13.34 -43.26 44.33
N SER A 6 -12.19 -42.62 44.30
CA SER A 6 -12.00 -41.17 44.20
C SER A 6 -11.97 -40.70 42.75
N TRP A 7 -12.77 -39.68 42.43
CA TRP A 7 -12.89 -39.10 41.09
C TRP A 7 -11.80 -38.04 40.77
N THR A 8 -10.54 -38.32 41.14
CA THR A 8 -9.45 -37.32 41.12
C THR A 8 -8.31 -37.63 40.14
N SER A 9 -8.52 -38.49 39.14
CA SER A 9 -7.48 -38.80 38.13
C SER A 9 -8.05 -39.16 36.76
N MET A 10 -8.44 -38.13 35.99
CA MET A 10 -8.42 -38.17 34.52
C MET A 10 -7.65 -36.94 34.03
N CYS A 11 -6.34 -36.95 34.27
CA CYS A 11 -5.42 -36.09 33.54
C CYS A 11 -5.41 -36.52 32.06
N ILE A 12 -5.40 -35.55 31.15
CA ILE A 12 -5.33 -35.81 29.71
C ILE A 12 -3.86 -36.12 29.37
N ASP A 13 -3.45 -37.36 29.59
CA ASP A 13 -2.14 -37.84 29.17
C ASP A 13 -2.16 -38.35 27.72
N SER A 14 -1.13 -37.97 26.96
CA SER A 14 -0.67 -38.64 25.74
C SER A 14 -1.55 -38.54 24.48
N ALA A 15 -1.79 -37.33 23.94
CA ALA A 15 -2.13 -37.18 22.51
C ALA A 15 -1.78 -35.81 21.87
N ILE A 16 -1.82 -34.69 22.61
CA ILE A 16 -1.81 -33.34 22.01
C ILE A 16 -0.43 -32.64 22.09
N SER A 17 0.52 -33.16 22.87
CA SER A 17 1.82 -32.53 23.14
C SER A 17 2.91 -32.75 22.06
N LEU A 18 2.58 -33.23 20.86
CA LEU A 18 3.58 -33.66 19.86
C LEU A 18 3.33 -33.13 18.44
N ALA A 19 3.17 -31.81 18.29
CA ALA A 19 3.08 -31.14 16.98
C ALA A 19 4.01 -29.93 16.80
N VAL A 20 4.90 -29.62 17.76
CA VAL A 20 5.80 -28.45 17.71
C VAL A 20 7.18 -28.74 18.32
N VAL A 21 8.02 -29.59 17.69
CA VAL A 21 9.51 -29.57 17.76
C VAL A 21 10.08 -30.40 16.58
N VAL A 22 10.47 -29.74 15.48
CA VAL A 22 11.35 -30.19 14.35
C VAL A 22 11.56 -28.93 13.48
N MET A 23 12.74 -28.49 13.01
CA MET A 23 14.16 -28.75 13.35
C MET A 23 14.99 -27.56 12.81
N PHE A 24 16.05 -27.09 13.48
CA PHE A 24 17.05 -26.19 12.85
C PHE A 24 18.47 -26.39 13.40
N ALA A 25 19.43 -26.49 12.49
CA ALA A 25 20.87 -26.38 12.78
C ALA A 25 21.30 -24.91 12.76
N ALA A 26 22.32 -24.56 13.54
CA ALA A 26 22.81 -23.19 13.66
C ALA A 26 23.84 -22.83 12.56
N PRO A 27 23.72 -21.64 11.92
CA PRO A 27 24.85 -20.96 11.29
C PRO A 27 25.54 -20.02 12.29
N GLY A 28 26.87 -19.92 12.20
CA GLY A 28 27.69 -19.12 13.11
C GLY A 28 27.64 -17.60 12.87
N ASN A 29 28.33 -16.85 13.74
CA ASN A 29 28.40 -15.40 13.74
C ASN A 29 28.86 -14.82 12.38
N ALA A 30 27.91 -14.25 11.62
CA ALA A 30 28.21 -13.38 10.49
C ALA A 30 28.34 -11.93 10.98
N GLN A 31 29.39 -11.26 10.52
CA GLN A 31 29.70 -9.86 10.83
C GLN A 31 28.59 -8.95 10.27
N GLN A 32 28.06 -8.03 11.09
CA GLN A 32 26.90 -7.21 10.71
C GLN A 32 27.21 -6.30 9.50
N THR A 33 26.65 -6.65 8.35
CA THR A 33 26.56 -5.78 7.17
C THR A 33 25.60 -4.62 7.46
N PRO A 34 25.86 -3.39 6.99
CA PRO A 34 24.92 -2.27 7.15
C PRO A 34 23.53 -2.64 6.62
N ALA A 35 22.48 -2.27 7.37
CA ALA A 35 21.10 -2.51 6.96
C ALA A 35 20.75 -1.71 5.70
N PHE A 36 20.11 -2.36 4.73
CA PHE A 36 19.58 -1.72 3.53
C PHE A 36 18.41 -0.79 3.91
N ASP A 37 18.48 0.49 3.51
CA ASP A 37 17.40 1.46 3.63
C ASP A 37 16.72 1.63 2.26
N PRO A 38 15.45 1.18 2.08
CA PRO A 38 14.70 1.32 0.82
C PRO A 38 14.23 2.76 0.50
N PHE A 39 14.55 3.75 1.34
CA PHE A 39 14.18 5.15 1.16
C PHE A 39 15.14 5.89 0.19
N GLU A 40 14.58 6.54 -0.82
CA GLU A 40 15.28 7.15 -1.97
C GLU A 40 16.19 6.19 -2.76
N THR A 41 16.04 4.87 -2.57
CA THR A 41 16.80 3.86 -3.30
C THR A 41 16.42 3.80 -4.77
N THR A 42 17.40 3.56 -5.63
CA THR A 42 17.22 3.35 -7.08
C THR A 42 17.06 1.87 -7.43
N ILE A 43 16.56 1.58 -8.63
CA ILE A 43 16.39 0.22 -9.16
C ILE A 43 17.73 -0.55 -9.17
N PRO A 44 18.87 0.00 -9.66
CA PRO A 44 20.16 -0.68 -9.58
C PRO A 44 20.65 -0.98 -8.14
N GLN A 45 20.27 -0.16 -7.17
CA GLN A 45 20.61 -0.42 -5.76
C GLN A 45 19.75 -1.55 -5.16
N ILE A 46 18.47 -1.65 -5.55
CA ILE A 46 17.59 -2.80 -5.23
C ILE A 46 18.17 -4.09 -5.83
N GLU A 47 18.53 -4.08 -7.11
CA GLU A 47 19.15 -5.22 -7.80
C GLU A 47 20.45 -5.66 -7.11
N ALA A 48 21.33 -4.72 -6.78
CA ALA A 48 22.59 -5.00 -6.08
C ALA A 48 22.36 -5.67 -4.72
N ALA A 49 21.38 -5.18 -3.94
CA ALA A 49 21.04 -5.73 -2.62
C ALA A 49 20.43 -7.15 -2.71
N LEU A 50 19.51 -7.38 -3.65
CA LEU A 50 18.94 -8.72 -3.93
C LEU A 50 19.99 -9.70 -4.47
N THR A 51 20.97 -9.20 -5.21
CA THR A 51 22.09 -10.01 -5.75
C THR A 51 23.08 -10.40 -4.66
N ALA A 52 23.43 -9.45 -3.79
CA ALA A 52 24.25 -9.68 -2.60
C ALA A 52 23.54 -10.55 -1.54
N GLY A 53 22.20 -10.60 -1.56
CA GLY A 53 21.40 -11.30 -0.56
C GLY A 53 21.29 -10.55 0.77
N THR A 54 21.52 -9.23 0.77
CA THR A 54 21.33 -8.37 1.95
C THR A 54 19.86 -8.06 2.23
N ILE A 55 18.99 -8.27 1.23
CA ILE A 55 17.53 -8.24 1.36
C ILE A 55 16.90 -9.42 0.62
N THR A 56 15.69 -9.77 1.03
CA THR A 56 14.77 -10.65 0.28
C THR A 56 13.63 -9.84 -0.35
N CYS A 57 12.94 -10.43 -1.33
CA CYS A 57 11.74 -9.89 -1.94
C CYS A 57 10.64 -9.62 -0.92
N THR A 58 10.39 -10.60 -0.05
CA THR A 58 9.37 -10.46 1.00
C THR A 58 9.69 -9.27 1.91
N GLN A 59 10.96 -9.08 2.29
CA GLN A 59 11.39 -7.93 3.09
C GLN A 59 11.18 -6.60 2.36
N LEU A 60 11.57 -6.52 1.09
CA LEU A 60 11.43 -5.30 0.28
C LEU A 60 9.96 -4.91 0.09
N VAL A 61 9.11 -5.86 -0.32
CA VAL A 61 7.68 -5.63 -0.52
C VAL A 61 6.99 -5.28 0.80
N GLN A 62 7.30 -5.98 1.90
CA GLN A 62 6.74 -5.68 3.21
C GLN A 62 7.10 -4.26 3.67
N TRP A 63 8.31 -3.78 3.40
CA TRP A 63 8.71 -2.40 3.76
C TRP A 63 7.83 -1.37 3.05
N TYR A 64 7.62 -1.50 1.73
CA TYR A 64 6.76 -0.58 0.99
C TYR A 64 5.29 -0.65 1.43
N LEU A 65 4.77 -1.85 1.72
CA LEU A 65 3.41 -2.01 2.26
C LEU A 65 3.25 -1.34 3.64
N ASN A 66 4.20 -1.56 4.56
CA ASN A 66 4.22 -0.87 5.87
C ASN A 66 4.28 0.66 5.70
N ARG A 67 4.99 1.13 4.67
CA ARG A 67 5.12 2.55 4.37
C ARG A 67 3.84 3.14 3.78
N MET A 68 3.10 2.38 2.96
CA MET A 68 1.73 2.74 2.56
C MET A 68 0.79 2.80 3.77
N ASP A 69 0.91 1.89 4.74
CA ASP A 69 0.11 1.97 5.98
C ASP A 69 0.42 3.25 6.76
N ALA A 70 1.70 3.58 6.93
CA ALA A 70 2.14 4.73 7.72
C ALA A 70 1.78 6.11 7.13
N PHE A 71 1.77 6.26 5.80
CA PHE A 71 1.62 7.58 5.16
C PHE A 71 0.46 7.70 4.16
N ASP A 72 0.00 6.61 3.56
CA ASP A 72 -1.10 6.66 2.60
C ASP A 72 -2.45 6.54 3.32
N ILE A 73 -2.54 5.60 4.28
CA ILE A 73 -3.74 5.34 5.08
C ILE A 73 -3.71 6.09 6.42
N ALA A 74 -2.58 6.09 7.11
CA ALA A 74 -2.38 6.81 8.38
C ALA A 74 -1.55 8.09 8.20
N GLY A 75 -1.22 8.75 9.31
CA GLY A 75 -0.34 9.91 9.33
C GLY A 75 -0.86 11.07 8.47
N PRO A 76 -0.13 11.52 7.43
CA PRO A 76 -0.57 12.56 6.50
C PRO A 76 -1.71 12.14 5.55
N THR A 77 -2.14 10.86 5.55
CA THR A 77 -3.26 10.36 4.74
C THR A 77 -3.16 10.73 3.26
N LEU A 78 -2.00 10.47 2.63
CA LEU A 78 -1.70 10.90 1.26
C LEU A 78 -2.70 10.36 0.22
N ASN A 79 -3.32 9.21 0.50
CA ASN A 79 -4.43 8.64 -0.28
C ASN A 79 -4.12 8.51 -1.79
N ALA A 80 -2.85 8.24 -2.08
CA ALA A 80 -2.28 8.07 -3.40
C ALA A 80 -2.44 6.63 -3.92
N VAL A 81 -2.70 5.66 -3.05
CA VAL A 81 -2.98 4.27 -3.41
C VAL A 81 -4.48 4.01 -3.40
N ARG A 82 -5.05 3.65 -4.56
CA ARG A 82 -6.46 3.26 -4.67
C ARG A 82 -6.66 1.87 -4.06
N VAL A 83 -6.07 0.83 -4.64
CA VAL A 83 -6.20 -0.57 -4.17
C VAL A 83 -4.85 -1.25 -4.12
N ARG A 84 -4.58 -2.03 -3.07
CA ARG A 84 -3.38 -2.87 -2.95
C ARG A 84 -3.62 -4.26 -3.53
N ASN A 85 -2.57 -4.85 -4.09
CA ASN A 85 -2.57 -6.22 -4.55
C ASN A 85 -2.47 -7.16 -3.33
N SER A 86 -3.57 -7.85 -3.01
CA SER A 86 -3.62 -8.80 -1.90
C SER A 86 -2.65 -9.98 -2.04
N LYS A 87 -2.12 -10.23 -3.25
CA LYS A 87 -1.14 -11.28 -3.54
C LYS A 87 0.31 -10.79 -3.55
N ALA A 88 0.58 -9.50 -3.32
CA ALA A 88 1.93 -8.91 -3.41
C ALA A 88 2.99 -9.69 -2.61
N LEU A 89 2.71 -9.99 -1.33
CA LEU A 89 3.62 -10.75 -0.47
C LEU A 89 3.73 -12.23 -0.87
N GLN A 90 2.67 -12.82 -1.43
CA GLN A 90 2.70 -14.20 -1.94
C GLN A 90 3.62 -14.30 -3.17
N THR A 91 3.55 -13.34 -4.09
CA THR A 91 4.47 -13.23 -5.23
C THR A 91 5.90 -12.98 -4.77
N ALA A 92 6.10 -12.10 -3.78
CA ALA A 92 7.41 -11.84 -3.20
C ALA A 92 8.04 -13.10 -2.59
N ALA A 93 7.27 -13.88 -1.83
CA ALA A 93 7.71 -15.13 -1.24
C ALA A 93 8.04 -16.20 -2.29
N SER A 94 7.31 -16.26 -3.42
CA SER A 94 7.66 -17.18 -4.52
C SER A 94 8.93 -16.77 -5.26
N TYR A 95 9.18 -15.46 -5.39
CA TYR A 95 10.42 -14.92 -5.95
C TYR A 95 11.64 -15.15 -5.04
N ASP A 96 11.46 -15.17 -3.71
CA ASP A 96 12.52 -15.54 -2.77
C ASP A 96 13.00 -16.99 -2.96
N GLN A 97 12.12 -17.89 -3.40
CA GLN A 97 12.48 -19.28 -3.75
C GLN A 97 13.05 -19.43 -5.17
N MET A 98 13.05 -18.37 -5.99
CA MET A 98 13.50 -18.43 -7.38
C MET A 98 15.05 -18.49 -7.47
N PRO A 99 15.62 -19.54 -8.12
CA PRO A 99 17.06 -19.65 -8.37
C PRO A 99 17.63 -18.40 -9.05
N LYS A 100 18.83 -17.97 -8.67
CA LYS A 100 19.45 -16.76 -9.24
C LYS A 100 19.56 -16.80 -10.77
N SER A 101 19.75 -17.97 -11.36
CA SER A 101 19.82 -18.20 -12.81
C SER A 101 18.48 -18.05 -13.55
N GLN A 102 17.35 -17.96 -12.85
CA GLN A 102 16.01 -17.81 -13.42
C GLN A 102 15.45 -16.38 -13.26
N ARG A 103 16.22 -15.46 -12.65
CA ARG A 103 15.78 -14.08 -12.39
C ARG A 103 15.88 -13.25 -13.68
N PRO A 104 14.80 -12.59 -14.14
CA PRO A 104 14.70 -11.95 -15.46
C PRO A 104 15.45 -10.59 -15.62
N GLY A 105 16.48 -10.32 -14.81
CA GLY A 105 17.30 -9.10 -14.90
C GLY A 105 16.94 -7.99 -13.91
N PRO A 106 17.22 -6.70 -14.22
CA PRO A 106 17.34 -5.63 -13.24
C PRO A 106 16.03 -5.16 -12.59
N LEU A 107 14.89 -5.50 -13.20
CA LEU A 107 13.57 -5.26 -12.60
C LEU A 107 13.05 -6.41 -11.74
N PHE A 108 13.81 -7.50 -11.61
CA PHE A 108 13.40 -8.61 -10.77
C PHE A 108 13.11 -8.13 -9.36
N CYS A 109 11.90 -8.42 -8.90
CA CYS A 109 11.42 -8.13 -7.56
C CYS A 109 11.22 -6.64 -7.22
N VAL A 110 11.35 -5.73 -8.20
CA VAL A 110 11.09 -4.31 -7.99
C VAL A 110 9.58 -4.10 -7.72
N PRO A 111 9.20 -3.50 -6.58
CA PRO A 111 7.80 -3.24 -6.26
C PRO A 111 7.32 -1.93 -6.90
N MET A 112 6.24 -2.01 -7.68
CA MET A 112 5.73 -0.88 -8.46
C MET A 112 4.22 -0.67 -8.31
N VAL A 113 3.80 0.55 -8.66
CA VAL A 113 2.39 0.93 -8.76
C VAL A 113 2.05 1.33 -10.18
N VAL A 114 0.89 0.91 -10.69
CA VAL A 114 0.35 1.39 -11.97
C VAL A 114 -0.90 2.23 -11.70
N LYS A 115 -1.15 3.29 -12.48
CA LYS A 115 -2.36 4.11 -12.36
C LYS A 115 -3.64 3.26 -12.47
N ASP A 116 -4.69 3.60 -11.73
CA ASP A 116 -5.96 2.85 -11.67
C ASP A 116 -6.81 2.87 -12.97
N ASN A 117 -6.29 3.45 -14.05
CA ASN A 117 -6.82 3.29 -15.40
C ASN A 117 -6.02 2.29 -16.27
N ILE A 118 -5.05 1.55 -15.71
CA ILE A 118 -4.27 0.52 -16.42
C ILE A 118 -4.71 -0.86 -15.93
N ASP A 119 -5.17 -1.73 -16.82
CA ASP A 119 -5.71 -3.05 -16.49
C ASP A 119 -4.68 -3.98 -15.81
N THR A 120 -5.09 -4.61 -14.70
CA THR A 120 -4.43 -5.81 -14.15
C THR A 120 -5.51 -6.83 -13.76
N VAL A 121 -5.30 -8.14 -13.94
CA VAL A 121 -6.33 -9.17 -13.62
C VAL A 121 -6.53 -9.39 -12.12
N ASP A 122 -5.58 -8.96 -11.31
CA ASP A 122 -5.51 -9.21 -9.86
C ASP A 122 -6.15 -8.09 -9.01
N MET A 123 -6.53 -6.98 -9.62
CA MET A 123 -7.13 -5.81 -8.97
C MET A 123 -8.20 -5.19 -9.88
N PRO A 124 -9.23 -4.52 -9.34
CA PRO A 124 -10.16 -3.76 -10.17
C PRO A 124 -9.40 -2.65 -10.91
N THR A 125 -9.97 -2.17 -12.02
CA THR A 125 -9.45 -1.04 -12.79
C THR A 125 -10.62 -0.12 -13.06
N THR A 126 -10.63 1.05 -12.43
CA THR A 126 -11.86 1.84 -12.20
C THR A 126 -11.77 3.26 -12.75
N ALA A 127 -10.58 3.71 -13.16
CA ALA A 127 -10.30 5.11 -13.47
C ALA A 127 -10.74 6.09 -12.35
N GLY A 128 -10.76 5.61 -11.10
CA GLY A 128 -11.22 6.35 -9.92
C GLY A 128 -12.75 6.44 -9.76
N SER A 129 -13.53 5.78 -10.61
CA SER A 129 -14.99 5.95 -10.63
C SER A 129 -15.75 4.89 -9.85
N VAL A 130 -16.72 5.34 -9.04
CA VAL A 130 -17.66 4.45 -8.34
C VAL A 130 -18.49 3.58 -9.29
N ALA A 131 -18.71 4.02 -10.54
CA ALA A 131 -19.39 3.23 -11.57
C ALA A 131 -18.63 1.94 -11.93
N LEU A 132 -17.30 1.92 -11.75
CA LEU A 132 -16.42 0.82 -12.13
C LEU A 132 -15.83 0.07 -10.93
N GLN A 133 -16.21 0.42 -9.69
CA GLN A 133 -15.58 -0.06 -8.45
C GLN A 133 -15.48 -1.59 -8.31
N ASN A 134 -16.47 -2.33 -8.80
CA ASN A 134 -16.55 -3.80 -8.71
C ASN A 134 -16.17 -4.50 -10.03
N THR A 135 -15.52 -3.79 -10.95
CA THR A 135 -15.24 -4.30 -12.30
C THR A 135 -13.75 -4.65 -12.46
N PHE A 136 -13.49 -5.89 -12.84
CA PHE A 136 -12.16 -6.40 -13.16
C PHE A 136 -11.97 -6.50 -14.69
N PRO A 137 -10.75 -6.32 -15.22
CA PRO A 137 -10.46 -6.62 -16.62
C PRO A 137 -10.33 -8.14 -16.83
N LEU A 138 -10.44 -8.59 -18.08
CA LEU A 138 -10.27 -10.02 -18.43
C LEU A 138 -8.80 -10.44 -18.56
N ASP A 139 -7.90 -9.49 -18.76
CA ASP A 139 -6.51 -9.70 -19.09
C ASP A 139 -5.64 -8.57 -18.49
N ASP A 140 -4.34 -8.81 -18.32
CA ASP A 140 -3.40 -7.76 -17.92
C ASP A 140 -3.14 -6.83 -19.12
N ASN A 141 -2.99 -5.53 -18.86
CA ASN A 141 -2.50 -4.59 -19.88
C ASN A 141 -1.16 -5.09 -20.48
N PHE A 142 -0.91 -4.81 -21.77
CA PHE A 142 0.34 -5.16 -22.44
C PHE A 142 1.60 -4.77 -21.64
N LEU A 143 1.66 -3.54 -21.11
CA LEU A 143 2.77 -3.06 -20.30
C LEU A 143 2.88 -3.81 -18.97
N VAL A 144 1.75 -4.18 -18.36
CA VAL A 144 1.71 -4.96 -17.11
C VAL A 144 2.25 -6.37 -17.33
N LYS A 145 1.92 -7.01 -18.45
CA LYS A 145 2.50 -8.31 -18.82
C LYS A 145 4.02 -8.23 -18.95
N ARG A 146 4.53 -7.17 -19.59
CA ARG A 146 5.98 -6.95 -19.75
C ARG A 146 6.68 -6.68 -18.43
N LEU A 147 6.09 -5.86 -17.55
CA LEU A 147 6.57 -5.66 -16.18
C LEU A 147 6.62 -6.99 -15.40
N LYS A 148 5.51 -7.76 -15.37
CA LYS A 148 5.45 -9.07 -14.70
C LYS A 148 6.47 -10.07 -15.27
N ALA A 149 6.68 -10.07 -16.59
CA ALA A 149 7.70 -10.91 -17.25
C ALA A 149 9.14 -10.47 -16.90
N ALA A 150 9.38 -9.18 -16.70
CA ALA A 150 10.63 -8.63 -16.16
C ALA A 150 10.77 -8.81 -14.63
N GLY A 151 9.86 -9.54 -13.99
CA GLY A 151 9.90 -9.84 -12.56
C GLY A 151 9.43 -8.72 -11.64
N VAL A 152 8.77 -7.68 -12.15
CA VAL A 152 8.17 -6.61 -11.34
C VAL A 152 7.00 -7.15 -10.53
N ILE A 153 6.89 -6.73 -9.27
CA ILE A 153 5.71 -6.98 -8.44
C ILE A 153 4.85 -5.72 -8.45
N VAL A 154 3.70 -5.77 -9.15
CA VAL A 154 2.72 -4.68 -9.11
C VAL A 154 1.96 -4.75 -7.78
N ILE A 155 2.41 -3.96 -6.80
CA ILE A 155 1.93 -4.04 -5.41
C ILE A 155 0.63 -3.27 -5.17
N ALA A 156 0.28 -2.30 -6.02
CA ALA A 156 -0.96 -1.54 -5.91
C ALA A 156 -1.35 -0.78 -7.20
N LYS A 157 -2.56 -0.21 -7.20
CA LYS A 157 -3.05 0.79 -8.16
C LYS A 157 -2.94 2.20 -7.57
N GLY A 158 -2.45 3.17 -8.34
CA GLY A 158 -2.37 4.57 -7.96
C GLY A 158 -3.68 5.30 -8.26
N ASN A 159 -4.19 6.07 -7.28
CA ASN A 159 -5.35 6.95 -7.43
C ASN A 159 -5.07 8.04 -8.49
N LEU A 160 -6.12 8.65 -9.04
CA LEU A 160 -6.04 9.60 -10.15
C LEU A 160 -7.14 10.64 -10.06
N THR A 161 -7.01 11.71 -10.85
CA THR A 161 -8.20 12.51 -11.19
C THR A 161 -9.16 11.65 -12.05
N GLU A 162 -10.44 11.57 -11.67
CA GLU A 162 -11.42 10.63 -12.24
C GLU A 162 -11.55 10.71 -13.77
N PHE A 163 -11.69 9.53 -14.43
CA PHE A 163 -11.63 9.37 -15.89
C PHE A 163 -10.49 10.18 -16.52
N ALA A 164 -9.31 10.08 -15.90
CA ALA A 164 -8.08 10.78 -16.27
C ALA A 164 -8.23 12.32 -16.45
N ASN A 165 -9.14 12.94 -15.68
CA ASN A 165 -9.55 14.35 -15.72
C ASN A 165 -10.44 14.75 -16.92
N TYR A 166 -11.24 13.83 -17.47
CA TYR A 166 -12.14 14.12 -18.59
C TYR A 166 -13.64 13.85 -18.32
N LEU A 167 -14.03 13.72 -17.05
CA LEU A 167 -15.44 13.60 -16.66
C LEU A 167 -16.18 14.95 -16.71
N THR A 168 -15.54 16.02 -16.22
CA THR A 168 -16.19 17.33 -16.00
C THR A 168 -15.17 18.48 -15.94
N ASN A 169 -15.64 19.71 -16.03
CA ASN A 169 -14.82 20.92 -15.87
C ASN A 169 -14.71 21.29 -14.37
N GLY A 170 -13.55 21.77 -13.94
CA GLY A 170 -13.35 22.34 -12.58
C GLY A 170 -13.19 21.32 -11.45
N MET A 171 -13.16 20.02 -11.75
CA MET A 171 -12.77 18.98 -10.77
C MET A 171 -11.31 19.20 -10.32
N PRO A 172 -11.02 19.25 -9.00
CA PRO A 172 -9.65 19.37 -8.50
C PRO A 172 -8.80 18.18 -8.91
N ALA A 173 -7.56 18.45 -9.31
CA ALA A 173 -6.61 17.40 -9.66
C ALA A 173 -6.31 16.51 -8.45
N GLY A 174 -6.25 15.19 -8.67
CA GLY A 174 -6.13 14.19 -7.62
C GLY A 174 -7.44 13.77 -6.97
N TYR A 175 -8.61 14.34 -7.32
CA TYR A 175 -9.90 13.85 -6.84
C TYR A 175 -10.48 12.73 -7.71
N SER A 176 -11.00 11.69 -7.06
CA SER A 176 -11.97 10.78 -7.70
C SER A 176 -13.11 10.38 -6.77
N SER A 177 -14.27 10.03 -7.33
CA SER A 177 -15.47 9.64 -6.56
C SER A 177 -15.25 8.38 -5.71
N LEU A 178 -14.44 7.43 -6.18
CA LEU A 178 -14.11 6.20 -5.46
C LEU A 178 -12.87 6.32 -4.56
N GLY A 179 -11.92 7.18 -4.94
CA GLY A 179 -10.64 7.34 -4.24
C GLY A 179 -10.58 8.50 -3.25
N GLY A 180 -11.40 9.55 -3.39
CA GLY A 180 -11.19 10.81 -2.68
C GLY A 180 -10.02 11.62 -3.25
N TYR A 181 -9.47 12.55 -2.46
CA TYR A 181 -8.34 13.40 -2.87
C TYR A 181 -6.99 12.74 -2.60
N VAL A 182 -6.11 12.74 -3.59
CA VAL A 182 -4.67 12.58 -3.41
C VAL A 182 -4.08 13.87 -2.84
N LEU A 183 -3.29 13.79 -1.77
CA LEU A 183 -2.64 14.94 -1.15
C LEU A 183 -1.17 15.04 -1.60
N ASN A 184 -0.68 16.25 -1.89
CA ASN A 184 0.72 16.44 -2.29
C ASN A 184 1.63 16.29 -1.05
N PRO A 185 2.69 15.46 -1.09
CA PRO A 185 3.53 15.21 0.07
C PRO A 185 4.42 16.39 0.50
N TYR A 186 4.62 17.40 -0.35
CA TYR A 186 5.36 18.63 0.00
C TYR A 186 4.53 19.60 0.86
N ASP A 187 3.20 19.55 0.77
CA ASP A 187 2.28 20.14 1.76
C ASP A 187 0.96 19.34 1.78
N PRO A 188 0.87 18.27 2.60
CA PRO A 188 -0.27 17.36 2.61
C PRO A 188 -1.46 17.91 3.40
N ARG A 189 -1.41 19.16 3.89
CA ARG A 189 -2.53 19.74 4.63
C ARG A 189 -3.73 19.95 3.70
N PRO A 190 -4.97 19.59 4.11
CA PRO A 190 -6.17 20.12 3.47
C PRO A 190 -6.22 21.65 3.58
N ILE A 191 -6.97 22.32 2.69
CA ILE A 191 -7.13 23.79 2.74
C ILE A 191 -7.65 24.21 4.14
N PRO A 192 -6.90 25.00 4.93
CA PRO A 192 -7.11 25.14 6.38
C PRO A 192 -8.16 26.18 6.80
N VAL A 193 -8.97 26.70 5.86
CA VAL A 193 -9.94 27.78 6.10
C VAL A 193 -11.33 27.27 5.73
N PRO A 194 -12.42 27.56 6.46
CA PRO A 194 -13.78 27.24 6.03
C PRO A 194 -14.26 28.20 4.93
N LEU A 195 -13.79 27.96 3.70
CA LEU A 195 -14.27 28.61 2.48
C LEU A 195 -15.40 27.77 1.86
N PRO A 196 -16.21 28.32 0.92
CA PRO A 196 -17.26 27.56 0.23
C PRO A 196 -16.78 26.34 -0.56
N ASN A 197 -15.46 26.20 -0.75
CA ASN A 197 -14.79 25.12 -1.47
C ASN A 197 -13.87 24.26 -0.59
N SER A 198 -14.02 24.31 0.74
CA SER A 198 -13.23 23.52 1.70
C SER A 198 -13.80 22.12 1.88
N ASP A 199 -13.70 21.35 0.79
CA ASP A 199 -14.39 20.08 0.57
C ASP A 199 -13.49 18.85 0.76
N GLY A 200 -12.34 19.04 1.41
CA GLY A 200 -11.29 18.03 1.65
C GLY A 200 -10.07 18.17 0.74
N ARG A 201 -10.10 19.04 -0.27
CA ARG A 201 -8.96 19.26 -1.18
C ARG A 201 -7.71 19.80 -0.48
N GLN A 202 -6.57 19.40 -1.00
CA GLN A 202 -5.21 19.74 -0.57
C GLN A 202 -4.83 21.23 -0.74
N ALA A 203 -3.95 21.73 0.13
CA ALA A 203 -3.38 23.08 0.08
C ALA A 203 -2.40 23.25 -1.10
N LEU A 204 -1.53 22.26 -1.33
CA LEU A 204 -0.69 22.16 -2.52
C LEU A 204 -1.21 21.04 -3.42
N THR A 205 -1.47 21.32 -4.69
CA THR A 205 -1.98 20.31 -5.64
C THR A 205 -0.91 19.26 -6.00
N PRO A 206 -1.22 17.95 -6.09
CA PRO A 206 -0.33 16.96 -6.69
C PRO A 206 -0.37 17.04 -8.23
N SER A 207 -1.13 17.99 -8.80
CA SER A 207 -1.58 18.01 -10.19
C SER A 207 -2.20 16.66 -10.60
N GLY A 208 -2.28 16.35 -11.89
CA GLY A 208 -2.91 15.14 -12.38
C GLY A 208 -2.97 15.06 -13.90
N SER A 209 -3.58 14.02 -14.46
CA SER A 209 -4.37 13.00 -13.76
C SER A 209 -3.59 11.86 -13.10
N SER A 210 -2.30 11.65 -13.37
CA SER A 210 -1.49 10.61 -12.68
C SER A 210 -1.03 11.02 -11.27
N SER A 211 -1.93 11.58 -10.48
CA SER A 211 -1.67 12.15 -9.15
C SER A 211 -1.12 11.13 -8.17
N GLY A 212 -1.80 9.98 -8.01
CA GLY A 212 -1.36 8.91 -7.13
C GLY A 212 -0.01 8.31 -7.53
N PRO A 213 0.23 7.93 -8.81
CA PRO A 213 1.55 7.51 -9.28
C PRO A 213 2.71 8.46 -8.93
N ALA A 214 2.53 9.78 -9.06
CA ALA A 214 3.55 10.75 -8.68
C ALA A 214 3.73 10.83 -7.15
N VAL A 215 2.65 10.93 -6.38
CA VAL A 215 2.76 10.93 -4.90
C VAL A 215 3.39 9.63 -4.38
N VAL A 216 3.12 8.48 -5.01
CA VAL A 216 3.74 7.19 -4.70
C VAL A 216 5.25 7.19 -4.98
N SER A 217 5.68 7.70 -6.15
CA SER A 217 7.10 7.81 -6.50
C SER A 217 7.84 8.74 -5.53
N SER A 218 7.36 9.98 -5.42
CA SER A 218 7.97 11.04 -4.64
C SER A 218 8.02 10.74 -3.14
N SER A 219 7.01 10.03 -2.61
CA SER A 219 6.92 9.65 -1.19
C SER A 219 7.51 8.27 -0.89
N ASN A 220 8.20 7.61 -1.83
CA ASN A 220 8.74 6.26 -1.66
C ASN A 220 7.70 5.22 -1.22
N LEU A 221 6.44 5.33 -1.65
CA LEU A 221 5.42 4.31 -1.36
C LEU A 221 5.61 3.07 -2.26
N ALA A 222 6.35 3.20 -3.35
CA ALA A 222 6.88 2.12 -4.17
C ALA A 222 8.26 2.51 -4.73
N ALA A 223 8.98 1.56 -5.33
CA ALA A 223 10.26 1.85 -5.97
C ALA A 223 10.07 2.78 -7.19
N ALA A 224 9.01 2.59 -7.96
CA ALA A 224 8.62 3.42 -9.10
C ALA A 224 7.13 3.29 -9.43
N ALA A 225 6.59 4.16 -10.29
CA ALA A 225 5.21 4.11 -10.74
C ALA A 225 5.03 4.30 -12.26
N ILE A 226 3.91 3.85 -12.81
CA ILE A 226 3.48 4.09 -14.19
C ILE A 226 2.26 5.01 -14.21
N GLY A 227 2.36 6.13 -14.92
CA GLY A 227 1.27 7.05 -15.22
C GLY A 227 0.73 6.89 -16.65
N THR A 228 -0.28 7.69 -16.98
CA THR A 228 -0.77 7.86 -18.36
C THR A 228 -1.00 9.33 -18.68
N GLU A 229 -0.77 9.71 -19.93
CA GLU A 229 -0.95 11.06 -20.43
C GLU A 229 -1.71 11.14 -21.74
N THR A 230 -2.79 11.91 -21.72
CA THR A 230 -3.48 12.47 -22.90
C THR A 230 -2.95 13.87 -23.21
N SER A 231 -2.79 14.70 -22.17
CA SER A 231 -2.05 15.97 -22.17
C SER A 231 -1.72 16.35 -20.72
N GLY A 232 -0.44 16.58 -20.43
CA GLY A 232 0.10 16.96 -19.12
C GLY A 232 -0.06 15.95 -17.98
N SER A 233 -0.76 14.84 -18.17
CA SER A 233 -1.14 13.93 -17.07
C SER A 233 -0.04 13.00 -16.55
N ILE A 234 1.16 12.99 -17.16
CA ILE A 234 2.43 12.51 -16.58
C ILE A 234 3.29 13.72 -16.20
N LEU A 235 3.48 14.67 -17.13
CA LEU A 235 4.42 15.77 -16.96
C LEU A 235 4.05 16.72 -15.79
N SER A 236 2.78 17.07 -15.66
CA SER A 236 2.29 18.01 -14.64
C SER A 236 2.31 17.42 -13.22
N PRO A 237 1.86 16.18 -12.96
CA PRO A 237 2.06 15.57 -11.65
C PRO A 237 3.53 15.29 -11.35
N SER A 238 4.38 14.93 -12.32
CA SER A 238 5.83 14.84 -12.07
C SER A 238 6.42 16.19 -11.65
N ASN A 239 6.07 17.29 -12.34
CA ASN A 239 6.45 18.65 -11.95
C ASN A 239 6.01 19.00 -10.52
N ALA A 240 4.76 18.69 -10.17
CA ALA A 240 4.17 19.09 -8.89
C ALA A 240 4.69 18.28 -7.67
N ASN A 241 5.30 17.11 -7.90
CA ASN A 241 5.79 16.22 -6.84
C ASN A 241 7.31 15.96 -6.91
N SER A 242 8.07 16.77 -7.66
CA SER A 242 9.53 16.65 -7.80
C SER A 242 9.99 15.27 -8.30
N ASP A 243 9.22 14.66 -9.20
CA ASP A 243 9.58 13.42 -9.87
C ASP A 243 10.14 13.68 -11.27
N VAL A 244 10.86 12.71 -11.79
CA VAL A 244 11.12 12.54 -13.22
C VAL A 244 9.91 11.91 -13.87
N GLY A 245 9.49 12.45 -15.02
CA GLY A 245 8.38 11.90 -15.81
C GLY A 245 8.77 11.79 -17.28
N ILE A 246 8.55 10.62 -17.88
CA ILE A 246 8.69 10.45 -19.33
C ILE A 246 7.30 10.27 -19.92
N LYS A 247 6.88 11.23 -20.74
CA LYS A 247 5.77 11.07 -21.67
C LYS A 247 6.37 10.70 -23.03
N PRO A 248 6.37 9.42 -23.45
CA PRO A 248 7.00 9.01 -24.70
C PRO A 248 6.19 9.44 -25.93
N THR A 249 6.71 9.11 -27.11
CA THR A 249 6.02 9.16 -28.39
C THR A 249 4.76 8.28 -28.34
N VAL A 250 3.65 8.78 -28.88
CA VAL A 250 2.42 7.99 -29.02
C VAL A 250 2.70 6.81 -29.95
N GLY A 251 2.43 5.60 -29.46
CA GLY A 251 2.79 4.35 -30.13
C GLY A 251 4.11 3.70 -29.67
N LEU A 252 4.91 4.31 -28.80
CA LEU A 252 6.09 3.60 -28.24
C LEU A 252 5.69 2.46 -27.28
N ILE A 253 4.60 2.67 -26.54
CA ILE A 253 4.02 1.72 -25.58
C ILE A 253 2.56 1.50 -25.98
N SER A 254 2.13 0.24 -26.03
CA SER A 254 0.72 -0.14 -26.28
C SER A 254 -0.22 0.45 -25.22
N ARG A 255 -1.33 1.03 -25.66
CA ARG A 255 -2.45 1.49 -24.82
C ARG A 255 -3.52 0.41 -24.62
N GLN A 256 -3.34 -0.80 -25.15
CA GLN A 256 -4.33 -1.88 -25.01
C GLN A 256 -4.53 -2.26 -23.54
N GLY A 257 -5.76 -2.07 -23.04
CA GLY A 257 -6.11 -2.24 -21.62
C GLY A 257 -5.78 -1.01 -20.77
N VAL A 258 -5.83 0.20 -21.34
CA VAL A 258 -5.90 1.47 -20.61
C VAL A 258 -7.31 2.04 -20.80
N VAL A 259 -7.94 2.54 -19.73
CA VAL A 259 -9.19 3.34 -19.84
C VAL A 259 -8.82 4.65 -20.55
N PRO A 260 -9.31 4.90 -21.78
CA PRO A 260 -8.78 5.93 -22.66
C PRO A 260 -9.44 7.30 -22.45
N ILE A 261 -8.82 8.34 -23.00
CA ILE A 261 -9.48 9.59 -23.38
C ILE A 261 -9.42 9.79 -24.90
N ALA A 262 -8.25 9.62 -25.52
CA ALA A 262 -8.04 9.96 -26.92
C ALA A 262 -6.89 9.14 -27.53
N ALA A 263 -7.22 8.10 -28.31
CA ALA A 263 -6.23 7.24 -28.96
C ALA A 263 -5.24 7.99 -29.88
N SER A 264 -5.51 9.25 -30.25
CA SER A 264 -4.58 10.08 -31.00
C SER A 264 -3.49 10.78 -30.17
N GLN A 265 -3.62 10.83 -28.84
CA GLN A 265 -2.69 11.49 -27.91
C GLN A 265 -2.27 10.61 -26.71
N ASP A 266 -3.06 9.61 -26.35
CA ASP A 266 -2.86 8.77 -25.17
C ASP A 266 -1.58 7.93 -25.25
N THR A 267 -0.81 7.96 -24.17
CA THR A 267 0.30 7.05 -23.92
C THR A 267 0.49 6.76 -22.41
N ALA A 268 1.05 5.60 -22.08
CA ALA A 268 1.57 5.32 -20.74
C ALA A 268 3.02 5.84 -20.61
N GLY A 269 3.54 5.95 -19.39
CA GLY A 269 4.94 6.30 -19.19
C GLY A 269 5.39 6.23 -17.73
N PRO A 270 6.71 6.08 -17.48
CA PRO A 270 7.26 5.99 -16.14
C PRO A 270 7.23 7.33 -15.41
N ILE A 271 6.96 7.26 -14.10
CA ILE A 271 7.12 8.34 -13.12
C ILE A 271 8.01 7.80 -12.00
N THR A 272 9.17 8.43 -11.79
CA THR A 272 10.26 7.93 -10.95
C THR A 272 10.97 9.05 -10.22
N ARG A 273 11.81 8.71 -9.25
CA ARG A 273 12.67 9.68 -8.55
C ARG A 273 13.91 10.07 -9.34
N THR A 274 14.37 9.24 -10.28
CA THR A 274 15.58 9.46 -11.10
C THR A 274 15.37 9.15 -12.58
N VAL A 275 16.15 9.79 -13.45
CA VAL A 275 16.20 9.52 -14.90
C VAL A 275 16.72 8.11 -15.18
N THR A 276 17.65 7.61 -14.35
CA THR A 276 18.11 6.21 -14.41
C THR A 276 16.95 5.22 -14.29
N ASP A 277 16.12 5.36 -13.26
CA ASP A 277 14.98 4.47 -13.04
C ASP A 277 13.95 4.60 -14.18
N ALA A 278 13.73 5.81 -14.70
CA ALA A 278 12.83 6.04 -15.83
C ALA A 278 13.32 5.36 -17.12
N ALA A 279 14.63 5.41 -17.40
CA ALA A 279 15.23 4.80 -18.59
C ALA A 279 15.17 3.27 -18.56
N ILE A 280 15.44 2.66 -17.39
CA ILE A 280 15.30 1.20 -17.19
C ILE A 280 13.86 0.77 -17.47
N LEU A 281 12.88 1.48 -16.91
CA LEU A 281 11.47 1.16 -17.11
C LEU A 281 11.03 1.35 -18.56
N LEU A 282 11.44 2.43 -19.23
CA LEU A 282 11.02 2.72 -20.60
C LEU A 282 11.36 1.58 -21.57
N GLY A 283 12.54 0.98 -21.44
CA GLY A 283 12.95 -0.15 -22.28
C GLY A 283 12.07 -1.40 -22.10
N VAL A 284 11.66 -1.70 -20.86
CA VAL A 284 10.78 -2.82 -20.56
C VAL A 284 9.34 -2.57 -21.01
N LEU A 285 8.83 -1.34 -20.87
CA LEU A 285 7.46 -0.99 -21.27
C LEU A 285 7.27 -0.99 -22.80
N THR A 286 8.31 -0.65 -23.55
CA THR A 286 8.29 -0.48 -25.01
C THR A 286 8.05 -1.79 -25.75
N GLY A 287 7.21 -1.76 -26.80
CA GLY A 287 7.00 -2.91 -27.69
C GLY A 287 5.76 -2.80 -28.58
N VAL A 288 5.80 -3.54 -29.70
CA VAL A 288 4.69 -3.64 -30.66
C VAL A 288 3.60 -4.59 -30.14
N ASP A 289 2.34 -4.16 -30.21
CA ASP A 289 1.14 -4.93 -29.88
C ASP A 289 0.18 -4.89 -31.07
N SER A 290 -0.17 -6.04 -31.64
CA SER A 290 -1.08 -6.12 -32.78
C SER A 290 -2.50 -5.64 -32.47
N ARG A 291 -2.84 -5.49 -31.18
CA ARG A 291 -4.12 -4.94 -30.70
C ARG A 291 -4.14 -3.41 -30.62
N ASP A 292 -2.97 -2.76 -30.71
CA ASP A 292 -2.85 -1.30 -30.74
C ASP A 292 -2.03 -0.85 -31.97
N PRO A 293 -2.71 -0.56 -33.10
CA PRO A 293 -2.06 -0.19 -34.37
C PRO A 293 -1.12 1.01 -34.28
N ALA A 294 -1.25 1.89 -33.28
CA ALA A 294 -0.31 2.98 -33.05
C ALA A 294 1.12 2.47 -32.82
N THR A 295 1.29 1.25 -32.30
CA THR A 295 2.61 0.67 -32.04
C THR A 295 3.36 0.22 -33.29
N ILE A 296 2.69 0.10 -34.44
CA ILE A 296 3.34 -0.25 -35.71
C ILE A 296 4.35 0.84 -36.12
N SER A 297 4.09 2.13 -35.81
CA SER A 297 5.02 3.21 -36.15
C SER A 297 6.31 3.22 -35.33
N SER A 298 6.40 2.43 -34.25
CA SER A 298 7.62 2.28 -33.46
C SER A 298 8.63 1.27 -34.05
N ILE A 299 8.26 0.52 -35.09
CA ILE A 299 9.14 -0.46 -35.74
C ILE A 299 10.38 0.25 -36.30
N GLY A 300 11.58 -0.23 -35.92
CA GLY A 300 12.86 0.36 -36.30
C GLY A 300 13.28 1.60 -35.49
N ASN A 301 12.39 2.15 -34.66
CA ASN A 301 12.64 3.35 -33.84
C ASN A 301 12.68 3.06 -32.34
N ALA A 302 11.89 2.08 -31.88
CA ALA A 302 11.80 1.65 -30.50
C ALA A 302 13.07 0.96 -30.00
N LEU A 303 13.47 1.24 -28.75
CA LEU A 303 14.56 0.55 -28.07
C LEU A 303 14.02 -0.31 -26.91
N SER A 304 14.60 -1.49 -26.70
CA SER A 304 14.32 -2.33 -25.53
C SER A 304 15.15 -1.97 -24.30
N ASP A 305 16.14 -1.10 -24.45
CA ASP A 305 17.00 -0.60 -23.39
C ASP A 305 17.41 0.85 -23.71
N TYR A 306 17.13 1.77 -22.78
CA TYR A 306 17.50 3.19 -22.88
C TYR A 306 18.65 3.55 -21.93
N THR A 307 19.15 2.61 -21.11
CA THR A 307 20.26 2.86 -20.18
C THR A 307 21.59 3.25 -20.85
N PRO A 308 21.93 2.85 -22.09
CA PRO A 308 23.12 3.36 -22.79
C PRO A 308 23.12 4.87 -23.03
N TYR A 309 21.96 5.53 -22.88
CA TYR A 309 21.80 6.98 -23.03
C TYR A 309 21.88 7.73 -21.69
N LEU A 310 22.19 7.07 -20.57
CA LEU A 310 22.48 7.70 -19.28
C LEU A 310 23.88 8.33 -19.29
N ARG A 311 24.03 9.39 -20.09
CA ARG A 311 25.28 10.08 -20.37
C ARG A 311 25.44 11.35 -19.54
N ALA A 312 26.39 11.36 -18.61
CA ALA A 312 26.69 12.54 -17.80
C ALA A 312 27.14 13.75 -18.66
N ASP A 313 27.76 13.48 -19.80
CA ASP A 313 28.19 14.47 -20.80
C ASP A 313 27.11 14.79 -21.86
N GLY A 314 25.88 14.30 -21.70
CA GLY A 314 24.83 14.34 -22.72
C GLY A 314 24.40 15.73 -23.20
N LEU A 315 24.65 16.79 -22.43
CA LEU A 315 24.43 18.19 -22.83
C LEU A 315 25.57 18.80 -23.66
N ASN A 316 26.76 18.20 -23.68
CA ASN A 316 27.93 18.75 -24.36
C ASN A 316 27.72 18.80 -25.88
N GLY A 317 27.77 20.00 -26.46
CA GLY A 317 27.50 20.22 -27.88
C GLY A 317 26.03 20.19 -28.28
N ALA A 318 25.10 19.94 -27.33
CA ALA A 318 23.67 19.98 -27.60
C ALA A 318 23.21 21.41 -27.95
N ARG A 319 22.23 21.54 -28.84
CA ARG A 319 21.61 22.83 -29.21
C ARG A 319 20.19 22.85 -28.65
N ILE A 320 19.94 23.71 -27.67
CA ILE A 320 18.69 23.76 -26.90
C ILE A 320 17.91 25.02 -27.27
N GLY A 321 16.70 24.84 -27.81
CA GLY A 321 15.78 25.94 -28.08
C GLY A 321 14.93 26.30 -26.87
N VAL A 322 14.68 27.59 -26.67
CA VAL A 322 13.85 28.16 -25.60
C VAL A 322 12.68 28.91 -26.25
N PRO A 323 11.49 28.28 -26.41
CA PRO A 323 10.28 28.89 -26.99
C PRO A 323 9.77 30.10 -26.20
N GLN A 324 10.10 31.32 -26.64
CA GLN A 324 9.89 32.54 -25.84
C GLN A 324 8.44 32.73 -25.37
N GLU A 325 7.47 32.30 -26.16
CA GLU A 325 6.04 32.42 -25.87
C GLU A 325 5.63 31.67 -24.59
N TYR A 326 6.29 30.54 -24.29
CA TYR A 326 6.03 29.72 -23.11
C TYR A 326 6.75 30.23 -21.85
N TRP A 327 7.73 31.12 -22.01
CA TRP A 327 8.51 31.71 -20.92
C TRP A 327 8.03 33.12 -20.54
N ALA A 328 7.32 33.81 -21.44
CA ALA A 328 6.89 35.20 -21.29
C ALA A 328 5.88 35.46 -20.15
N THR A 329 5.18 34.43 -19.67
CA THR A 329 4.10 34.54 -18.66
C THR A 329 4.47 33.96 -17.28
N LEU A 330 5.73 33.56 -17.09
CA LEU A 330 6.21 33.00 -15.82
C LEU A 330 6.23 34.04 -14.70
N SER A 331 5.99 33.59 -13.45
CA SER A 331 6.29 34.41 -12.28
C SER A 331 7.79 34.67 -12.15
N ALA A 332 8.17 35.70 -11.38
CA ALA A 332 9.58 36.02 -11.15
C ALA A 332 10.37 34.83 -10.56
N GLU A 333 9.76 34.06 -9.65
CA GLU A 333 10.38 32.85 -9.07
C GLU A 333 10.51 31.71 -10.10
N GLN A 334 9.45 31.45 -10.88
CA GLN A 334 9.47 30.41 -11.92
C GLN A 334 10.52 30.72 -13.00
N ASN A 335 10.60 31.99 -13.42
CA ASN A 335 11.63 32.44 -14.36
C ASN A 335 13.02 32.32 -13.73
N ALA A 336 13.23 32.69 -12.46
CA ALA A 336 14.52 32.54 -11.79
C ALA A 336 15.00 31.08 -11.76
N ILE A 337 14.13 30.13 -11.40
CA ILE A 337 14.41 28.69 -11.44
C ILE A 337 14.75 28.24 -12.88
N GLY A 338 13.93 28.63 -13.85
CA GLY A 338 14.15 28.28 -15.25
C GLY A 338 15.44 28.85 -15.83
N GLN A 339 15.79 30.11 -15.55
CA GLN A 339 17.05 30.72 -15.99
C GLN A 339 18.27 30.05 -15.34
N ALA A 340 18.19 29.66 -14.06
CA ALA A 340 19.23 28.88 -13.41
C ALA A 340 19.42 27.53 -14.09
N ALA A 341 18.32 26.84 -14.44
CA ALA A 341 18.37 25.58 -15.18
C ALA A 341 19.01 25.75 -16.58
N LEU A 342 18.62 26.77 -17.34
CA LEU A 342 19.25 27.10 -18.63
C LEU A 342 20.74 27.44 -18.48
N GLN A 343 21.15 28.08 -17.38
CA GLN A 343 22.55 28.38 -17.14
C GLN A 343 23.38 27.12 -16.83
N VAL A 344 22.83 26.14 -16.11
CA VAL A 344 23.47 24.83 -15.96
C VAL A 344 23.69 24.17 -17.32
N MET A 345 22.70 24.20 -18.22
CA MET A 345 22.88 23.64 -19.57
C MET A 345 24.04 24.28 -20.33
N ARG A 346 24.17 25.62 -20.27
CA ARG A 346 25.33 26.33 -20.86
C ARG A 346 26.65 25.89 -20.24
N ASN A 347 26.71 25.77 -18.91
CA ASN A 347 27.90 25.33 -18.20
C ASN A 347 28.30 23.88 -18.55
N MET A 348 27.32 23.02 -18.87
CA MET A 348 27.51 21.64 -19.34
C MET A 348 27.85 21.54 -20.84
N GLY A 349 28.09 22.66 -21.53
CA GLY A 349 28.50 22.69 -22.93
C GLY A 349 27.37 22.77 -23.95
N ALA A 350 26.12 22.99 -23.52
CA ALA A 350 25.00 23.16 -24.45
C ALA A 350 24.91 24.61 -24.98
N THR A 351 24.66 24.75 -26.28
CA THR A 351 24.31 26.04 -26.88
C THR A 351 22.81 26.29 -26.68
N VAL A 352 22.46 27.20 -25.77
CA VAL A 352 21.06 27.58 -25.47
C VAL A 352 20.68 28.81 -26.28
N VAL A 353 19.65 28.69 -27.14
CA VAL A 353 19.15 29.75 -28.03
C VAL A 353 17.67 30.02 -27.83
N ASN A 354 17.27 31.29 -27.89
CA ASN A 354 15.87 31.69 -27.89
C ASN A 354 15.26 31.39 -29.27
N VAL A 355 14.08 30.78 -29.30
CA VAL A 355 13.34 30.47 -30.54
C VAL A 355 11.87 30.85 -30.38
N SER A 356 11.13 30.87 -31.48
CA SER A 356 9.68 31.12 -31.52
C SER A 356 8.94 29.87 -32.00
N ILE A 357 7.77 29.62 -31.41
CA ILE A 357 6.79 28.66 -31.94
C ILE A 357 5.75 29.49 -32.70
N ALA A 358 5.95 29.64 -34.02
CA ALA A 358 5.13 30.52 -34.86
C ALA A 358 3.61 30.20 -34.80
N SER A 359 3.25 28.94 -34.59
CA SER A 359 1.86 28.48 -34.43
C SER A 359 1.25 28.76 -33.05
N PHE A 360 2.00 29.24 -32.05
CA PHE A 360 1.56 29.32 -30.64
C PHE A 360 0.23 30.04 -30.44
N ALA A 361 0.08 31.23 -31.03
CA ALA A 361 -1.15 32.02 -30.88
C ALA A 361 -2.36 31.30 -31.52
N GLN A 362 -2.17 30.69 -32.69
CA GLN A 362 -3.23 29.95 -33.38
C GLN A 362 -3.58 28.65 -32.65
N LEU A 363 -2.58 27.93 -32.14
CA LEU A 363 -2.76 26.69 -31.37
C LEU A 363 -3.55 26.93 -30.07
N ASN A 364 -3.29 28.03 -29.37
CA ASN A 364 -4.02 28.40 -28.15
C ASN A 364 -5.42 28.95 -28.41
N ALA A 365 -5.67 29.54 -29.58
CA ALA A 365 -6.99 30.01 -29.99
C ALA A 365 -7.87 28.91 -30.61
N PHE A 366 -7.28 27.78 -31.01
CA PHE A 366 -7.98 26.70 -31.71
C PHE A 366 -8.65 25.71 -30.76
N SER A 367 -9.98 25.61 -30.84
CA SER A 367 -10.77 24.61 -30.11
C SER A 367 -10.94 23.37 -30.98
N SER A 368 -10.23 22.29 -30.65
CA SER A 368 -10.25 21.01 -31.36
C SER A 368 -11.27 20.04 -30.75
N SER A 369 -12.12 19.44 -31.59
CA SER A 369 -13.10 18.42 -31.18
C SER A 369 -12.50 17.05 -30.81
N VAL A 370 -11.20 16.84 -31.06
CA VAL A 370 -10.52 15.52 -30.96
C VAL A 370 -10.81 14.81 -29.63
N LEU A 371 -10.60 15.45 -28.48
CA LEU A 371 -10.80 14.78 -27.19
C LEU A 371 -12.27 14.41 -26.93
N GLN A 372 -13.22 15.26 -27.34
CA GLN A 372 -14.65 15.00 -27.16
C GLN A 372 -15.14 13.85 -28.06
N TYR A 373 -14.68 13.82 -29.30
CA TYR A 373 -15.01 12.78 -30.27
C TYR A 373 -14.39 11.43 -29.88
N GLU A 374 -13.08 11.43 -29.59
CA GLU A 374 -12.36 10.20 -29.26
C GLU A 374 -12.79 9.64 -27.89
N PHE A 375 -13.14 10.46 -26.90
CA PHE A 375 -13.54 9.95 -25.58
C PHE A 375 -14.77 9.03 -25.66
N LYS A 376 -15.79 9.41 -26.42
CA LYS A 376 -16.95 8.53 -26.64
C LYS A 376 -16.53 7.26 -27.39
N ARG A 377 -15.89 7.42 -28.56
CA ARG A 377 -15.50 6.32 -29.45
C ARG A 377 -14.63 5.27 -28.74
N ASP A 378 -13.61 5.73 -28.03
CA ASP A 378 -12.58 4.88 -27.44
C ASP A 378 -13.03 4.31 -26.09
N LEU A 379 -13.77 5.08 -25.28
CA LEU A 379 -14.30 4.58 -24.01
C LEU A 379 -15.42 3.55 -24.22
N ASP A 380 -16.34 3.76 -25.17
CA ASP A 380 -17.35 2.76 -25.52
C ASP A 380 -16.67 1.45 -25.99
N THR A 381 -15.63 1.54 -26.81
CA THR A 381 -14.85 0.38 -27.27
C THR A 381 -14.17 -0.34 -26.11
N TYR A 382 -13.53 0.39 -25.19
CA TYR A 382 -12.91 -0.18 -23.99
C TYR A 382 -13.94 -0.84 -23.07
N LEU A 383 -15.04 -0.15 -22.74
CA LEU A 383 -16.08 -0.65 -21.81
C LEU A 383 -16.82 -1.87 -22.37
N ALA A 384 -17.06 -1.91 -23.69
CA ALA A 384 -17.62 -3.08 -24.36
C ALA A 384 -16.69 -4.31 -24.26
N SER A 385 -15.36 -4.12 -24.34
CA SER A 385 -14.37 -5.19 -24.23
C SER A 385 -14.28 -5.85 -22.85
N ARG A 386 -14.86 -5.22 -21.81
CA ARG A 386 -14.83 -5.74 -20.43
C ARG A 386 -15.63 -7.04 -20.29
N GLY A 387 -15.29 -7.82 -19.26
CA GLY A 387 -15.94 -9.10 -18.97
C GLY A 387 -17.47 -9.03 -18.87
N PRO A 388 -18.17 -10.17 -19.07
CA PRO A 388 -19.63 -10.22 -19.10
C PRO A 388 -20.28 -9.83 -17.75
N THR A 389 -19.52 -9.83 -16.67
CA THR A 389 -19.94 -9.40 -15.32
C THR A 389 -19.90 -7.89 -15.10
N SER A 390 -19.32 -7.09 -16.02
CA SER A 390 -19.34 -5.63 -15.93
C SER A 390 -20.71 -5.10 -16.37
N PRO A 391 -21.49 -4.43 -15.51
CA PRO A 391 -22.79 -3.85 -15.89
C PRO A 391 -22.64 -2.57 -16.73
N ILE A 392 -21.47 -1.93 -16.67
CA ILE A 392 -21.12 -0.75 -17.47
C ILE A 392 -20.47 -1.24 -18.76
N LYS A 393 -21.02 -0.84 -19.92
CA LYS A 393 -20.57 -1.20 -21.28
C LYS A 393 -20.34 0.00 -22.19
N THR A 394 -20.84 1.17 -21.83
CA THR A 394 -20.76 2.41 -22.61
C THR A 394 -20.59 3.64 -21.70
N LEU A 395 -20.18 4.76 -22.28
CA LEU A 395 -20.21 6.08 -21.68
C LEU A 395 -21.64 6.47 -21.24
N ALA A 396 -22.67 6.02 -21.97
CA ALA A 396 -24.07 6.20 -21.57
C ALA A 396 -24.38 5.50 -20.24
N ASP A 397 -23.88 4.28 -20.02
CA ASP A 397 -24.06 3.55 -18.76
C ASP A 397 -23.34 4.24 -17.59
N VAL A 398 -22.14 4.79 -17.83
CA VAL A 398 -21.43 5.61 -16.83
C VAL A 398 -22.27 6.83 -16.45
N ILE A 399 -22.79 7.56 -17.44
CA ILE A 399 -23.62 8.76 -17.22
C ILE A 399 -24.91 8.40 -16.46
N ALA A 400 -25.56 7.29 -16.82
CA ALA A 400 -26.77 6.81 -16.18
C ALA A 400 -26.51 6.38 -14.73
N TYR A 401 -25.45 5.60 -14.49
CA TYR A 401 -25.01 5.21 -13.14
C TYR A 401 -24.73 6.44 -12.28
N ASN A 402 -23.95 7.39 -12.81
CA ASN A 402 -23.58 8.61 -12.08
C ASN A 402 -24.81 9.46 -11.74
N SER A 403 -25.79 9.53 -12.65
CA SER A 403 -27.05 10.26 -12.43
C SER A 403 -27.90 9.60 -11.34
N ALA A 404 -27.97 8.26 -11.32
CA ALA A 404 -28.65 7.50 -10.27
C ALA A 404 -27.94 7.58 -8.90
N HIS A 405 -26.62 7.81 -8.89
CA HIS A 405 -25.78 7.89 -7.68
C HIS A 405 -25.17 9.28 -7.46
N ALA A 406 -25.89 10.34 -7.85
CA ALA A 406 -25.37 11.71 -7.96
C ALA A 406 -24.67 12.23 -6.69
N ALA A 407 -25.16 11.85 -5.50
CA ALA A 407 -24.60 12.25 -4.21
C ALA A 407 -23.13 11.81 -3.99
N VAL A 408 -22.68 10.76 -4.69
CA VAL A 408 -21.29 10.24 -4.60
C VAL A 408 -20.55 10.46 -5.92
N ALA A 409 -21.20 10.17 -7.05
CA ALA A 409 -20.56 10.18 -8.37
C ALA A 409 -20.42 11.59 -9.00
N LEU A 410 -21.23 12.58 -8.57
CA LEU A 410 -21.35 13.87 -9.26
C LEU A 410 -20.95 15.08 -8.41
N LYS A 411 -20.00 14.93 -7.47
CA LYS A 411 -19.48 16.05 -6.64
C LYS A 411 -19.06 17.28 -7.48
N TYR A 412 -18.57 17.07 -8.70
CA TYR A 412 -18.19 18.12 -9.65
C TYR A 412 -18.96 18.05 -10.99
N GLY A 413 -20.06 17.29 -11.05
CA GLY A 413 -20.82 17.03 -12.28
C GLY A 413 -20.08 16.13 -13.29
N GLN A 414 -20.61 16.09 -14.52
CA GLN A 414 -20.12 15.23 -15.61
C GLN A 414 -20.29 15.88 -17.00
N VAL A 415 -20.01 17.19 -17.12
CA VAL A 415 -20.36 17.96 -18.32
C VAL A 415 -19.58 17.53 -19.58
N LEU A 416 -18.32 17.07 -19.44
CA LEU A 416 -17.50 16.62 -20.56
C LEU A 416 -17.96 15.24 -21.06
N ALA A 417 -18.33 14.35 -20.14
CA ALA A 417 -18.97 13.08 -20.48
C ALA A 417 -20.31 13.28 -21.23
N LEU A 418 -21.16 14.21 -20.76
CA LEU A 418 -22.41 14.54 -21.45
C LEU A 418 -22.19 15.12 -22.86
N ALA A 419 -21.24 16.04 -23.02
CA ALA A 419 -20.89 16.61 -24.33
C ALA A 419 -20.32 15.54 -25.29
N SER A 420 -19.45 14.66 -24.79
CA SER A 420 -18.90 13.55 -25.57
C SER A 420 -20.00 12.59 -25.97
N GLN A 421 -20.88 12.17 -25.05
CA GLN A 421 -22.01 11.27 -25.32
C GLN A 421 -22.99 11.84 -26.35
N ALA A 422 -23.24 13.16 -26.31
CA ALA A 422 -24.09 13.85 -27.27
C ALA A 422 -23.50 13.94 -28.70
N THR A 423 -22.22 13.58 -28.89
CA THR A 423 -21.58 13.57 -30.21
C THR A 423 -22.10 12.40 -31.03
N ASP A 424 -22.77 12.69 -32.14
CA ASP A 424 -22.99 11.71 -33.23
C ASP A 424 -21.66 11.51 -33.95
N LEU A 425 -21.05 10.33 -33.77
CA LEU A 425 -19.74 10.04 -34.33
C LEU A 425 -19.76 10.05 -35.87
N TYR A 426 -20.84 9.62 -36.52
CA TYR A 426 -20.91 9.62 -37.97
C TYR A 426 -21.03 11.05 -38.53
N ALA A 427 -21.90 11.87 -37.93
CA ALA A 427 -22.06 13.26 -38.36
C ALA A 427 -20.85 14.16 -38.03
N ALA A 428 -20.13 13.88 -36.94
CA ALA A 428 -18.99 14.66 -36.49
C ALA A 428 -17.64 14.24 -37.10
N GLU A 429 -17.54 13.05 -37.73
CA GLU A 429 -16.29 12.52 -38.27
C GLU A 429 -15.53 13.49 -39.20
N PRO A 430 -16.17 14.21 -40.15
CA PRO A 430 -15.45 15.15 -41.01
C PRO A 430 -14.81 16.32 -40.25
N GLN A 431 -15.49 16.83 -39.21
CA GLN A 431 -14.95 17.89 -38.35
C GLN A 431 -13.80 17.36 -37.50
N TYR A 432 -13.95 16.17 -36.91
CA TYR A 432 -12.89 15.51 -36.15
C TYR A 432 -11.63 15.28 -36.99
N ILE A 433 -11.76 14.83 -38.25
CA ILE A 433 -10.63 14.65 -39.17
C ILE A 433 -9.95 16.00 -39.48
N SER A 434 -10.75 17.04 -39.76
CA SER A 434 -10.26 18.41 -39.99
C SER A 434 -9.50 18.96 -38.77
N ASP A 435 -10.06 18.80 -37.57
CA ASP A 435 -9.46 19.27 -36.33
C ASP A 435 -8.19 18.50 -35.98
N ARG A 436 -8.17 17.19 -36.22
CA ARG A 436 -6.96 16.38 -36.01
C ARG A 436 -5.84 16.76 -36.98
N ALA A 437 -6.18 17.06 -38.23
CA ALA A 437 -5.23 17.58 -39.22
C ALA A 437 -4.70 18.97 -38.81
N MET A 438 -5.55 19.87 -38.33
CA MET A 438 -5.13 21.18 -37.80
C MET A 438 -4.24 21.04 -36.55
N ASP A 439 -4.58 20.13 -35.63
CA ASP A 439 -3.76 19.86 -34.44
C ASP A 439 -2.35 19.39 -34.81
N LEU A 440 -2.22 18.49 -35.79
CA LEU A 440 -0.93 18.05 -36.32
C LEU A 440 -0.21 19.19 -37.06
N GLN A 441 -0.93 19.98 -37.85
CA GLN A 441 -0.34 21.09 -38.59
C GLN A 441 0.25 22.15 -37.64
N LEU A 442 -0.50 22.54 -36.61
CA LEU A 442 -0.08 23.58 -35.66
C LEU A 442 0.95 23.07 -34.65
N ALA A 443 0.75 21.88 -34.06
CA ALA A 443 1.61 21.41 -32.98
C ALA A 443 2.90 20.75 -33.48
N LYS A 444 2.82 19.99 -34.58
CA LYS A 444 3.95 19.28 -35.16
C LYS A 444 4.60 20.10 -36.29
N VAL A 445 3.92 20.27 -37.42
CA VAL A 445 4.55 20.79 -38.66
C VAL A 445 5.02 22.23 -38.52
N GLN A 446 4.14 23.15 -38.09
CA GLN A 446 4.43 24.57 -37.86
C GLN A 446 4.90 24.87 -36.42
N GLY A 447 4.90 23.85 -35.56
CA GLY A 447 5.26 23.93 -34.16
C GLY A 447 6.64 23.34 -33.90
N ILE A 448 6.67 22.15 -33.27
CA ILE A 448 7.90 21.52 -32.80
C ILE A 448 8.88 21.21 -33.94
N ASP A 449 8.42 20.66 -35.07
CA ASP A 449 9.30 20.32 -36.19
C ASP A 449 9.95 21.58 -36.78
N ALA A 450 9.16 22.61 -37.11
CA ALA A 450 9.67 23.88 -37.65
C ALA A 450 10.68 24.57 -36.72
N ALA A 451 10.43 24.58 -35.40
CA ALA A 451 11.33 25.20 -34.44
C ALA A 451 12.65 24.43 -34.28
N ILE A 452 12.59 23.09 -34.27
CA ILE A 452 13.79 22.23 -34.19
C ILE A 452 14.61 22.28 -35.47
N ASP A 453 13.98 22.02 -36.62
CA ASP A 453 14.67 21.91 -37.90
C ASP A 453 15.20 23.27 -38.37
N GLY A 454 14.37 24.33 -38.24
CA GLY A 454 14.72 25.69 -38.65
C GLY A 454 15.86 26.34 -37.84
N ASN A 455 16.18 25.83 -36.65
CA ASN A 455 17.26 26.35 -35.79
C ASN A 455 18.39 25.32 -35.56
N ASN A 456 18.31 24.15 -36.21
CA ASN A 456 19.20 23.00 -36.01
C ASN A 456 19.35 22.65 -34.52
N LEU A 457 18.24 22.30 -33.86
CA LEU A 457 18.21 21.99 -32.43
C LEU A 457 18.31 20.48 -32.16
N THR A 458 18.87 20.15 -31.00
CA THR A 458 18.78 18.82 -30.40
C THR A 458 17.44 18.60 -29.71
N ALA A 459 16.93 19.63 -29.01
CA ALA A 459 15.65 19.62 -28.30
C ALA A 459 15.14 21.04 -28.00
N LEU A 460 13.86 21.14 -27.62
CA LEU A 460 13.27 22.31 -26.99
C LEU A 460 13.21 22.11 -25.47
N VAL A 461 13.38 23.19 -24.70
CA VAL A 461 13.21 23.19 -23.24
C VAL A 461 12.11 24.16 -22.83
N PHE A 462 11.16 23.61 -22.07
CA PHE A 462 9.96 24.30 -21.58
C PHE A 462 9.98 24.41 -20.06
N PRO A 463 9.41 25.48 -19.48
CA PRO A 463 9.32 25.68 -18.04
C PRO A 463 8.18 24.81 -17.47
N GLY A 464 8.47 24.04 -16.43
CA GLY A 464 7.56 23.04 -15.88
C GLY A 464 6.94 22.12 -16.94
N SER A 465 5.65 21.83 -16.80
CA SER A 465 4.89 20.99 -17.75
C SER A 465 4.25 21.75 -18.91
N SER A 466 4.73 22.97 -19.25
CA SER A 466 4.05 23.83 -20.23
C SER A 466 4.09 23.31 -21.68
N SER A 467 4.99 22.37 -22.01
CA SER A 467 4.99 21.66 -23.30
C SER A 467 3.79 20.73 -23.51
N ALA A 468 3.04 20.39 -22.44
CA ALA A 468 2.00 19.37 -22.44
C ALA A 468 1.03 19.46 -23.63
N GLY A 469 0.44 20.64 -23.89
CA GLY A 469 -0.54 20.81 -24.95
C GLY A 469 0.02 20.56 -26.36
N ILE A 470 1.19 21.13 -26.66
CA ILE A 470 1.82 21.02 -27.98
C ILE A 470 2.43 19.63 -28.20
N ALA A 471 3.14 19.07 -27.21
CA ALA A 471 3.75 17.75 -27.30
C ALA A 471 2.70 16.63 -27.38
N ALA A 472 1.56 16.76 -26.68
CA ALA A 472 0.45 15.82 -26.75
C ALA A 472 -0.20 15.80 -28.14
N LYS A 473 -0.59 16.96 -28.69
CA LYS A 473 -1.21 17.06 -30.02
C LYS A 473 -0.30 16.54 -31.12
N ALA A 474 1.01 16.79 -31.03
CA ALA A 474 2.02 16.24 -31.94
C ALA A 474 2.29 14.73 -31.76
N GLY A 475 1.91 14.16 -30.61
CA GLY A 475 2.24 12.79 -30.22
C GLY A 475 3.72 12.58 -29.84
N TYR A 476 4.43 13.65 -29.49
CA TYR A 476 5.90 13.72 -29.38
C TYR A 476 6.42 13.59 -27.95
N PRO A 477 7.65 13.12 -27.72
CA PRO A 477 8.14 12.80 -26.39
C PRO A 477 8.59 14.04 -25.60
N THR A 478 8.38 13.98 -24.28
CA THR A 478 8.93 14.92 -23.30
C THR A 478 9.47 14.16 -22.09
N VAL A 479 10.66 14.55 -21.64
CA VAL A 479 11.24 14.14 -20.35
C VAL A 479 11.26 15.37 -19.43
N ILE A 480 10.53 15.32 -18.32
CA ILE A 480 10.57 16.37 -17.29
C ILE A 480 11.43 15.93 -16.10
N VAL A 481 12.22 16.87 -15.56
CA VAL A 481 13.09 16.66 -14.40
C VAL A 481 12.96 17.80 -13.38
N PRO A 482 13.19 17.55 -12.08
CA PRO A 482 13.19 18.59 -11.04
C PRO A 482 14.25 19.67 -11.28
N ALA A 483 13.85 20.94 -11.15
CA ALA A 483 14.68 22.12 -11.40
C ALA A 483 14.79 23.07 -10.20
N GLY A 484 13.95 22.90 -9.18
CA GLY A 484 13.97 23.70 -7.96
C GLY A 484 12.64 23.70 -7.23
N TYR A 485 12.49 24.66 -6.31
CA TYR A 485 11.30 24.84 -5.48
C TYR A 485 10.96 26.32 -5.40
N LEU A 486 9.67 26.65 -5.46
CA LEU A 486 9.16 28.00 -5.20
C LEU A 486 9.27 28.34 -3.70
N SER A 487 9.12 29.61 -3.33
CA SER A 487 9.13 30.07 -1.93
C SER A 487 8.08 29.41 -1.04
N THR A 488 7.02 28.87 -1.65
CA THR A 488 5.96 28.06 -1.02
C THR A 488 6.33 26.58 -0.82
N SER A 489 7.59 26.19 -1.03
CA SER A 489 8.07 24.80 -1.10
C SER A 489 7.46 23.96 -2.24
N SER A 490 6.69 24.57 -3.14
CA SER A 490 6.11 23.89 -4.31
C SER A 490 7.21 23.44 -5.27
N PRO A 491 7.31 22.16 -5.64
CA PRO A 491 8.29 21.71 -6.64
C PRO A 491 8.07 22.35 -8.02
N TYR A 492 9.16 22.55 -8.74
CA TYR A 492 9.15 23.06 -10.11
C TYR A 492 10.23 22.39 -10.96
N GLY A 493 9.91 22.07 -12.22
CA GLY A 493 10.77 21.31 -13.14
C GLY A 493 11.05 22.02 -14.47
N ILE A 494 11.78 21.32 -15.34
CA ILE A 494 11.98 21.69 -16.74
C ILE A 494 11.74 20.49 -17.65
N GLY A 495 11.05 20.71 -18.77
CA GLY A 495 10.69 19.68 -19.74
C GLY A 495 11.52 19.75 -21.02
N PHE A 496 12.35 18.72 -21.27
CA PHE A 496 13.03 18.50 -22.54
C PHE A 496 12.06 17.83 -23.52
N THR A 497 11.74 18.48 -24.64
CA THR A 497 10.80 18.00 -25.66
C THR A 497 11.49 17.88 -27.01
N GLY A 498 11.24 16.79 -27.73
CA GLY A 498 11.86 16.48 -29.02
C GLY A 498 10.86 16.09 -30.10
N LYS A 499 11.37 15.53 -31.20
CA LYS A 499 10.56 14.94 -32.28
C LYS A 499 10.15 13.51 -31.91
N ALA A 500 9.23 12.90 -32.66
CA ALA A 500 8.90 11.48 -32.48
C ALA A 500 10.17 10.61 -32.43
N TYR A 501 10.19 9.65 -31.50
CA TYR A 501 11.24 8.67 -31.27
C TYR A 501 12.62 9.22 -30.82
N THR A 502 12.68 10.44 -30.28
CA THR A 502 13.93 10.98 -29.71
C THR A 502 14.08 10.76 -28.20
N GLU A 503 13.36 9.83 -27.57
CA GLU A 503 13.42 9.59 -26.11
C GLU A 503 14.85 9.34 -25.64
N ALA A 504 15.64 8.58 -26.40
CA ALA A 504 17.04 8.31 -26.14
C ALA A 504 17.88 9.61 -26.03
N THR A 505 17.69 10.55 -26.95
CA THR A 505 18.32 11.88 -26.91
C THR A 505 17.84 12.69 -25.70
N LEU A 506 16.53 12.69 -25.42
CA LEU A 506 15.97 13.45 -24.30
C LEU A 506 16.41 12.91 -22.94
N ILE A 507 16.54 11.58 -22.80
CA ILE A 507 17.12 10.92 -21.61
C ILE A 507 18.59 11.34 -21.42
N SER A 508 19.38 11.40 -22.50
CA SER A 508 20.77 11.89 -22.44
C SER A 508 20.88 13.34 -21.95
N LEU A 509 20.01 14.24 -22.45
CA LEU A 509 19.96 15.63 -21.99
C LEU A 509 19.49 15.74 -20.52
N ALA A 510 18.41 15.04 -20.18
CA ALA A 510 17.80 15.05 -18.86
C ALA A 510 18.71 14.46 -17.78
N TYR A 511 19.38 13.35 -18.06
CA TYR A 511 20.34 12.73 -17.13
C TYR A 511 21.58 13.59 -16.93
N SER A 512 22.13 14.19 -18.01
CA SER A 512 23.25 15.12 -17.90
C SER A 512 22.89 16.33 -17.00
N TYR A 513 21.69 16.88 -17.15
CA TYR A 513 21.17 17.93 -16.26
C TYR A 513 20.95 17.44 -14.82
N GLU A 514 20.30 16.29 -14.62
CA GLU A 514 20.03 15.71 -13.31
C GLU A 514 21.34 15.47 -12.54
N GLN A 515 22.34 14.85 -13.16
CA GLN A 515 23.60 14.53 -12.50
C GLN A 515 24.45 15.77 -12.18
N ALA A 516 24.33 16.83 -12.98
CA ALA A 516 24.97 18.12 -12.72
C ALA A 516 24.33 18.92 -11.56
N THR A 517 23.09 18.60 -11.18
CA THR A 517 22.27 19.45 -10.28
C THR A 517 21.79 18.75 -9.03
N LYS A 518 21.30 17.51 -9.15
CA LYS A 518 20.75 16.66 -8.06
C LYS A 518 19.74 17.40 -7.18
N LEU A 519 18.89 18.22 -7.83
CA LEU A 519 18.00 19.17 -7.15
C LEU A 519 16.78 18.53 -6.47
N ARG A 520 16.41 17.30 -6.84
CA ARG A 520 15.34 16.57 -6.13
C ARG A 520 15.69 16.46 -4.64
N GLN A 521 14.78 16.93 -3.80
CA GLN A 521 14.73 16.64 -2.37
C GLN A 521 13.49 15.79 -2.08
N PRO A 522 13.57 14.74 -1.25
CA PRO A 522 12.37 14.03 -0.80
C PRO A 522 11.46 15.00 -0.04
N PRO A 523 10.13 14.85 -0.15
CA PRO A 523 9.19 15.72 0.55
C PRO A 523 9.33 15.52 2.07
N GLY A 524 9.63 16.59 2.81
CA GLY A 524 9.58 16.69 4.27
C GLY A 524 10.37 15.65 5.11
N SER A 525 11.19 16.10 6.05
CA SER A 525 11.84 15.20 7.04
C SER A 525 10.84 14.37 7.87
N ALA A 526 9.56 14.77 7.94
CA ALA A 526 8.47 14.01 8.56
C ALA A 526 7.96 12.81 7.75
N LEU A 527 8.24 12.72 6.45
CA LEU A 527 7.94 11.54 5.62
C LEU A 527 9.10 10.55 5.55
N ARG A 528 10.27 10.91 6.09
CA ARG A 528 11.34 9.94 6.31
C ARG A 528 10.90 8.99 7.42
N LEU A 529 10.57 7.74 7.06
CA LEU A 529 10.83 6.67 8.02
C LEU A 529 12.34 6.67 8.17
N LEU A 530 12.83 7.00 9.37
CA LEU A 530 14.20 6.64 9.71
C LEU A 530 14.37 5.14 9.42
N PRO A 531 15.54 4.71 8.88
CA PRO A 531 15.74 3.34 8.39
C PRO A 531 15.28 2.34 9.44
N VAL A 532 14.17 1.64 9.11
CA VAL A 532 13.34 0.85 10.04
C VAL A 532 13.39 1.40 11.46
N SER A 533 12.70 2.54 11.69
CA SER A 533 12.68 3.22 12.98
C SER A 533 12.63 2.22 14.13
N THR A 534 13.69 2.21 14.94
CA THR A 534 13.82 1.34 16.11
C THR A 534 12.88 1.75 17.25
N GLN A 535 11.97 2.70 16.98
CA GLN A 535 10.88 3.07 17.87
C GLN A 535 9.88 1.93 17.99
N ILE A 536 9.84 1.39 19.19
CA ILE A 536 8.85 0.46 19.67
C ILE A 536 7.58 1.26 20.00
N LEU A 537 6.51 1.03 19.24
CA LEU A 537 5.25 1.77 19.35
C LEU A 537 4.09 0.81 19.70
N PRO A 538 3.90 0.45 20.98
CA PRO A 538 2.70 -0.25 21.43
C PRO A 538 1.49 0.69 21.30
N ALA A 539 0.50 0.28 20.53
CA ALA A 539 -0.72 1.05 20.27
C ALA A 539 -1.86 0.66 21.22
N GLN A 540 -1.98 -0.63 21.56
CA GLN A 540 -3.11 -1.14 22.35
C GLN A 540 -2.75 -2.44 23.08
N VAL A 541 -3.28 -2.61 24.30
CA VAL A 541 -3.30 -3.90 25.01
C VAL A 541 -4.75 -4.43 24.97
N VAL A 542 -4.91 -5.70 24.62
CA VAL A 542 -6.20 -6.40 24.59
C VAL A 542 -6.09 -7.77 25.23
N ASN A 543 -7.20 -8.27 25.79
CA ASN A 543 -7.32 -9.65 26.24
C ASN A 543 -7.07 -10.61 25.06
N TYR A 544 -6.10 -11.54 25.19
CA TYR A 544 -5.65 -12.35 24.05
C TYR A 544 -6.73 -13.33 23.55
N ALA A 545 -7.57 -13.82 24.46
CA ALA A 545 -8.59 -14.81 24.17
C ALA A 545 -9.83 -14.20 23.47
N SER A 546 -10.19 -12.95 23.79
CA SER A 546 -11.44 -12.30 23.33
C SER A 546 -11.24 -11.08 22.42
N ALA A 547 -10.02 -10.55 22.31
CA ALA A 547 -9.70 -9.23 21.75
C ALA A 547 -10.37 -8.02 22.44
N ALA A 548 -10.99 -8.21 23.61
CA ALA A 548 -11.58 -7.11 24.37
C ALA A 548 -10.50 -6.11 24.81
N ALA A 549 -10.75 -4.83 24.54
CA ALA A 549 -9.92 -3.72 25.01
C ALA A 549 -10.48 -3.15 26.32
N GLY A 550 -9.60 -2.66 27.20
CA GLY A 550 -10.01 -2.02 28.45
C GLY A 550 -8.98 -2.16 29.57
N SER A 551 -9.37 -2.86 30.63
CA SER A 551 -8.53 -3.16 31.79
C SER A 551 -7.83 -4.52 31.66
N VAL A 552 -6.67 -4.66 32.28
CA VAL A 552 -5.97 -5.94 32.46
C VAL A 552 -6.16 -6.50 33.89
N ALA A 553 -6.06 -7.81 34.05
CA ALA A 553 -6.12 -8.51 35.34
C ALA A 553 -4.83 -9.28 35.69
N PRO A 554 -4.53 -9.52 36.98
CA PRO A 554 -3.44 -10.41 37.41
C PRO A 554 -3.51 -11.77 36.70
N GLY A 555 -2.37 -12.22 36.14
CA GLY A 555 -2.28 -13.52 35.46
C GLY A 555 -2.90 -13.59 34.05
N GLU A 556 -3.53 -12.52 33.56
CA GLU A 556 -4.17 -12.50 32.24
C GLU A 556 -3.15 -12.62 31.09
N MET A 557 -3.47 -13.42 30.07
CA MET A 557 -2.77 -13.44 28.80
C MET A 557 -3.30 -12.33 27.89
N VAL A 558 -2.43 -11.37 27.57
CA VAL A 558 -2.75 -10.18 26.77
C VAL A 558 -1.94 -10.13 25.48
N ALA A 559 -2.54 -9.58 24.43
CA ALA A 559 -1.81 -9.15 23.24
C ALA A 559 -1.59 -7.63 23.29
N ILE A 560 -0.35 -7.24 23.06
CA ILE A 560 0.05 -5.87 22.81
C ILE A 560 0.21 -5.75 21.29
N ASN A 561 -0.61 -4.92 20.65
CA ASN A 561 -0.56 -4.64 19.22
C ASN A 561 0.18 -3.30 18.98
N GLY A 562 0.96 -3.20 17.91
CA GLY A 562 1.83 -2.03 17.70
C GLY A 562 2.81 -2.18 16.53
N PHE A 563 3.94 -1.47 16.60
CA PHE A 563 5.00 -1.50 15.59
C PHE A 563 6.40 -1.62 16.23
N GLY A 564 7.33 -2.29 15.55
CA GLY A 564 8.74 -2.39 15.97
C GLY A 564 8.97 -3.23 17.24
N MET A 565 7.98 -4.01 17.68
CA MET A 565 7.96 -4.60 19.03
C MET A 565 8.65 -5.95 19.15
N GLY A 566 9.18 -6.50 18.06
CA GLY A 566 9.82 -7.81 18.07
C GLY A 566 10.42 -8.17 16.71
N PRO A 567 11.00 -9.37 16.60
CA PRO A 567 11.65 -9.83 15.38
C PRO A 567 10.68 -9.99 14.20
N ALA A 568 11.23 -9.93 12.98
CA ALA A 568 10.46 -10.10 11.74
C ALA A 568 9.92 -11.53 11.58
N GLN A 569 10.67 -12.53 12.04
CA GLN A 569 10.18 -13.88 12.28
C GLN A 569 9.75 -13.99 13.75
N ALA A 570 8.54 -14.49 14.01
CA ALA A 570 8.02 -14.60 15.37
C ALA A 570 8.95 -15.44 16.27
N ALA A 571 9.37 -14.85 17.39
CA ALA A 571 10.02 -15.57 18.47
C ALA A 571 8.95 -16.18 19.38
N SER A 572 9.05 -17.49 19.63
CA SER A 572 8.19 -18.22 20.56
C SER A 572 8.72 -18.15 22.00
N LEU A 573 7.85 -18.44 22.96
CA LEU A 573 8.21 -18.64 24.37
C LEU A 573 9.35 -19.65 24.56
N LYS A 574 10.08 -19.47 25.66
CA LYS A 574 11.03 -20.44 26.20
C LYS A 574 10.58 -20.84 27.59
N ILE A 575 10.80 -22.09 27.97
CA ILE A 575 10.65 -22.55 29.36
C ILE A 575 12.03 -22.57 30.01
N THR A 576 12.15 -21.86 31.13
CA THR A 576 13.36 -21.81 31.96
C THR A 576 13.56 -23.12 32.74
N ALA A 577 14.78 -23.37 33.21
CA ALA A 577 15.09 -24.56 34.02
C ALA A 577 14.24 -24.71 35.29
N ASN A 578 13.62 -23.63 35.77
CA ASN A 578 12.73 -23.62 36.93
C ASN A 578 11.25 -23.81 36.57
N ASN A 579 10.94 -24.30 35.36
CA ASN A 579 9.57 -24.54 34.88
C ASN A 579 8.68 -23.27 34.83
N HIS A 580 9.28 -22.13 34.46
CA HIS A 580 8.58 -20.86 34.19
C HIS A 580 8.76 -20.45 32.73
N ILE A 581 7.74 -19.85 32.12
CA ILE A 581 7.84 -19.09 30.88
C ILE A 581 8.84 -17.94 31.08
N ASP A 582 9.80 -17.82 30.17
CA ASP A 582 10.83 -16.78 30.17
C ASP A 582 10.19 -15.38 30.04
N THR A 583 10.81 -14.37 30.65
CA THR A 583 10.40 -12.95 30.53
C THR A 583 10.91 -12.30 29.24
N SER A 584 11.40 -13.12 28.31
CA SER A 584 11.87 -12.70 27.00
C SER A 584 11.51 -13.71 25.90
N ALA A 585 11.19 -13.20 24.70
CA ALA A 585 11.12 -13.98 23.47
C ALA A 585 12.01 -13.33 22.40
N GLY A 586 13.06 -14.05 21.99
CA GLY A 586 14.17 -13.46 21.24
C GLY A 586 14.91 -12.44 22.12
N THR A 587 14.86 -11.18 21.73
CA THR A 587 15.36 -10.01 22.50
C THR A 587 14.22 -9.09 22.96
N THR A 588 12.96 -9.52 22.82
CA THR A 588 11.77 -8.76 23.23
C THR A 588 11.45 -9.03 24.69
N ARG A 589 11.10 -7.98 25.45
CA ARG A 589 10.55 -8.05 26.81
C ARG A 589 9.34 -7.12 26.92
N VAL A 590 8.46 -7.39 27.87
CA VAL A 590 7.33 -6.52 28.23
C VAL A 590 7.44 -6.27 29.73
N LEU A 591 7.18 -5.04 30.18
CA LEU A 591 7.26 -4.67 31.58
C LEU A 591 5.99 -3.94 32.02
N PHE A 592 5.46 -4.31 33.19
CA PHE A 592 4.35 -3.65 33.86
C PHE A 592 4.90 -2.93 35.08
N ASP A 593 4.89 -1.59 35.06
CA ASP A 593 5.54 -0.72 36.04
C ASP A 593 7.03 -1.07 36.29
N GLY A 594 7.73 -1.52 35.25
CA GLY A 594 9.13 -1.97 35.33
C GLY A 594 9.32 -3.42 35.81
N VAL A 595 8.25 -4.18 36.08
CA VAL A 595 8.30 -5.62 36.39
C VAL A 595 8.18 -6.43 35.08
N PRO A 596 9.17 -7.26 34.71
CA PRO A 596 9.12 -8.05 33.48
C PRO A 596 8.00 -9.09 33.48
N ALA A 597 7.25 -9.13 32.39
CA ALA A 597 6.19 -10.09 32.13
C ALA A 597 6.72 -11.35 31.41
N PRO A 598 6.22 -12.56 31.73
CA PRO A 598 6.42 -13.76 30.92
C PRO A 598 5.92 -13.56 29.48
N ILE A 599 6.71 -13.97 28.48
CA ILE A 599 6.40 -13.75 27.05
C ILE A 599 6.01 -15.07 26.38
N VAL A 600 4.82 -15.09 25.79
CA VAL A 600 4.27 -16.23 25.04
C VAL A 600 4.77 -16.22 23.59
N SER A 601 4.81 -15.04 22.97
CA SER A 601 5.40 -14.82 21.64
C SER A 601 5.71 -13.34 21.39
N ALA A 602 6.67 -13.06 20.50
CA ALA A 602 7.00 -11.71 20.07
C ALA A 602 7.29 -11.64 18.57
N GLN A 603 6.65 -10.70 17.89
CA GLN A 603 6.86 -10.37 16.47
C GLN A 603 6.69 -8.87 16.23
N ALA A 604 7.16 -8.37 15.09
CA ALA A 604 7.23 -6.93 14.79
C ALA A 604 5.95 -6.12 15.09
N ALA A 605 4.76 -6.69 14.87
CA ALA A 605 3.47 -6.02 15.06
C ALA A 605 2.69 -6.45 16.32
N GLN A 606 3.14 -7.48 17.06
CA GLN A 606 2.41 -8.03 18.20
C GLN A 606 3.33 -8.75 19.18
N VAL A 607 3.10 -8.53 20.48
CA VAL A 607 3.71 -9.32 21.56
C VAL A 607 2.60 -9.89 22.44
N VAL A 608 2.65 -11.19 22.74
CA VAL A 608 1.72 -11.85 23.65
C VAL A 608 2.45 -12.11 24.97
N ALA A 609 1.90 -11.61 26.06
CA ALA A 609 2.53 -11.65 27.39
C ALA A 609 1.51 -12.04 28.46
N ILE A 610 1.98 -12.49 29.61
CA ILE A 610 1.16 -12.76 30.80
C ILE A 610 1.34 -11.59 31.78
N VAL A 611 0.25 -10.97 32.20
CA VAL A 611 0.25 -9.83 33.13
C VAL A 611 0.78 -10.28 34.49
N PRO A 612 1.86 -9.67 35.02
CA PRO A 612 2.41 -10.04 36.33
C PRO A 612 1.36 -9.89 37.44
N TYR A 613 1.28 -10.86 38.35
CA TYR A 613 0.36 -10.83 39.48
C TYR A 613 0.60 -9.62 40.41
N GLY A 614 1.81 -9.04 40.37
CA GLY A 614 2.16 -7.78 41.03
C GLY A 614 1.44 -6.51 40.52
N VAL A 615 0.54 -6.61 39.54
CA VAL A 615 -0.41 -5.52 39.24
C VAL A 615 -1.59 -5.48 40.22
N SER A 616 -1.86 -6.56 40.95
CA SER A 616 -3.02 -6.70 41.85
C SER A 616 -3.14 -5.53 42.85
N GLY A 617 -4.36 -5.03 43.04
CA GLY A 617 -4.66 -3.91 43.95
C GLY A 617 -4.30 -2.52 43.42
N LYS A 618 -3.74 -2.40 42.21
CA LYS A 618 -3.57 -1.11 41.51
C LYS A 618 -4.84 -0.74 40.73
N THR A 619 -5.02 0.55 40.47
CA THR A 619 -6.06 1.06 39.56
C THR A 619 -5.59 1.12 38.10
N SER A 620 -4.29 1.27 37.88
CA SER A 620 -3.68 1.29 36.55
C SER A 620 -2.21 0.83 36.60
N SER A 621 -1.65 0.49 35.45
CA SER A 621 -0.25 0.08 35.28
C SER A 621 0.33 0.66 33.99
N LYS A 622 1.64 0.94 33.97
CA LYS A 622 2.38 1.40 32.80
C LYS A 622 3.04 0.21 32.11
N VAL A 623 2.61 -0.08 30.89
CA VAL A 623 3.17 -1.13 30.03
C VAL A 623 4.24 -0.52 29.13
N THR A 624 5.47 -1.01 29.21
CA THR A 624 6.52 -0.74 28.22
C THR A 624 6.92 -2.03 27.51
N VAL A 625 7.31 -1.90 26.24
CA VAL A 625 7.88 -2.99 25.46
C VAL A 625 9.34 -2.66 25.18
N GLU A 626 10.23 -3.62 25.40
CA GLU A 626 11.64 -3.54 25.08
C GLU A 626 11.97 -4.49 23.94
N TYR A 627 12.83 -4.08 23.02
CA TYR A 627 13.31 -4.91 21.91
C TYR A 627 14.67 -4.39 21.44
N ASN A 628 15.66 -5.28 21.31
CA ASN A 628 17.05 -4.92 20.95
C ASN A 628 17.64 -3.76 21.78
N GLY A 629 17.31 -3.68 23.07
CA GLY A 629 17.80 -2.64 23.99
C GLY A 629 17.15 -1.26 23.83
N GLN A 630 16.17 -1.10 22.94
CA GLN A 630 15.27 0.05 22.93
C GLN A 630 14.08 -0.20 23.86
N VAL A 631 13.45 0.88 24.33
CA VAL A 631 12.26 0.86 25.20
C VAL A 631 11.19 1.76 24.61
N SER A 632 9.93 1.31 24.59
CA SER A 632 8.80 2.12 24.14
C SER A 632 8.46 3.26 25.10
N ALA A 633 7.68 4.23 24.62
CA ALA A 633 6.88 5.05 25.52
C ALA A 633 5.91 4.16 26.34
N PRO A 634 5.59 4.53 27.60
CA PRO A 634 4.69 3.73 28.44
C PRO A 634 3.23 3.90 28.01
N LEU A 635 2.57 2.78 27.70
CA LEU A 635 1.13 2.69 27.50
C LEU A 635 0.44 2.45 28.85
N THR A 636 -0.45 3.35 29.27
CA THR A 636 -1.17 3.19 30.55
C THR A 636 -2.42 2.34 30.33
N VAL A 637 -2.52 1.21 31.03
CA VAL A 637 -3.70 0.34 31.07
C VAL A 637 -4.41 0.48 32.42
N GLN A 638 -5.74 0.36 32.44
CA GLN A 638 -6.47 0.20 33.69
C GLN A 638 -6.21 -1.20 34.25
N VAL A 639 -6.24 -1.36 35.57
CA VAL A 639 -6.13 -2.67 36.23
C VAL A 639 -7.45 -3.00 36.91
N THR A 640 -7.85 -4.26 36.85
CA THR A 640 -9.04 -4.80 37.49
C THR A 640 -8.72 -6.15 38.13
N ASP A 641 -9.56 -6.63 39.05
CA ASP A 641 -9.30 -7.89 39.75
C ASP A 641 -9.42 -9.11 38.81
N VAL A 642 -10.31 -9.04 37.82
CA VAL A 642 -10.67 -10.13 36.89
C VAL A 642 -11.08 -9.59 35.51
N ALA A 643 -10.67 -10.25 34.43
CA ALA A 643 -10.94 -9.87 33.04
C ALA A 643 -11.14 -11.12 32.15
N PRO A 644 -12.18 -11.94 32.41
CA PRO A 644 -12.31 -13.26 31.78
C PRO A 644 -12.51 -13.19 30.27
N GLY A 645 -11.75 -13.98 29.51
CA GLY A 645 -11.94 -14.22 28.09
C GLY A 645 -11.81 -15.70 27.75
N ILE A 646 -12.78 -16.27 27.01
CA ILE A 646 -12.74 -17.68 26.58
C ILE A 646 -11.87 -17.79 25.32
N PHE A 647 -10.98 -18.78 25.25
CA PHE A 647 -10.14 -19.00 24.07
C PHE A 647 -10.94 -19.53 22.88
N THR A 648 -10.58 -19.07 21.69
CA THR A 648 -11.05 -19.57 20.39
C THR A 648 -9.95 -20.37 19.68
N ASN A 649 -10.32 -21.12 18.63
CA ASN A 649 -9.38 -21.91 17.84
C ASN A 649 -8.47 -21.08 16.92
N GLN A 650 -8.65 -19.76 16.86
CA GLN A 650 -7.69 -18.80 16.36
C GLN A 650 -7.48 -17.68 17.41
N PRO A 651 -6.32 -16.99 17.41
CA PRO A 651 -6.06 -15.88 18.36
C PRO A 651 -7.08 -14.74 18.27
N LEU A 652 -7.15 -13.92 19.34
CA LEU A 652 -7.93 -12.68 19.38
C LEU A 652 -9.43 -12.87 19.12
N GLY A 653 -10.05 -13.86 19.77
CA GLY A 653 -11.49 -14.12 19.69
C GLY A 653 -12.01 -14.58 18.33
N LYS A 654 -11.12 -14.94 17.40
CA LYS A 654 -11.49 -15.35 16.03
C LYS A 654 -11.77 -16.85 15.93
N GLY A 655 -12.77 -17.20 15.13
CA GLY A 655 -13.13 -18.58 14.85
C GLY A 655 -14.15 -19.16 15.85
N SER A 656 -14.10 -20.48 16.03
CA SER A 656 -14.98 -21.22 16.95
C SER A 656 -14.37 -21.29 18.34
N PRO A 657 -15.14 -21.43 19.43
CA PRO A 657 -14.58 -21.56 20.76
C PRO A 657 -13.73 -22.83 20.88
N LEU A 658 -12.66 -22.76 21.67
CA LEU A 658 -11.78 -23.89 21.95
C LEU A 658 -12.40 -24.75 23.06
N VAL A 659 -13.46 -25.49 22.68
CA VAL A 659 -14.20 -26.42 23.55
C VAL A 659 -13.94 -27.86 23.10
N VAL A 660 -13.77 -28.75 24.07
CA VAL A 660 -13.53 -30.18 23.89
C VAL A 660 -14.66 -30.97 24.58
N ASN A 661 -15.24 -31.93 23.86
CA ASN A 661 -16.28 -32.82 24.39
C ASN A 661 -15.66 -33.99 25.16
N ILE A 662 -16.20 -34.30 26.34
CA ILE A 662 -15.76 -35.38 27.21
C ILE A 662 -16.97 -36.27 27.60
N PRO A 663 -16.90 -37.61 27.42
CA PRO A 663 -15.80 -38.36 26.84
C PRO A 663 -15.68 -38.17 25.31
N GLY A 664 -14.48 -38.44 24.77
CA GLY A 664 -14.20 -38.45 23.33
C GLY A 664 -13.06 -37.55 22.89
N GLY A 665 -12.79 -36.44 23.61
CA GLY A 665 -11.68 -35.53 23.29
C GLY A 665 -11.85 -34.76 21.97
N THR A 666 -13.05 -34.75 21.39
CA THR A 666 -13.33 -34.12 20.10
C THR A 666 -13.57 -32.62 20.26
N GLN A 667 -13.09 -31.81 19.31
CA GLN A 667 -13.43 -30.38 19.29
C GLN A 667 -14.94 -30.21 19.04
N ASN A 668 -15.59 -29.44 19.91
CA ASN A 668 -17.00 -29.13 19.79
C ASN A 668 -17.29 -28.34 18.51
N SER A 669 -18.33 -28.75 17.78
CA SER A 669 -18.83 -28.07 16.58
C SER A 669 -20.23 -28.60 16.24
N PRO A 670 -20.96 -28.00 15.29
CA PRO A 670 -22.22 -28.56 14.81
C PRO A 670 -22.11 -29.98 14.22
N ALA A 671 -20.90 -30.40 13.79
CA ALA A 671 -20.61 -31.76 13.34
C ALA A 671 -20.22 -32.71 14.48
N ASN A 672 -19.71 -32.18 15.60
CA ASN A 672 -19.37 -32.90 16.82
C ASN A 672 -20.03 -32.23 18.06
N PRO A 673 -21.37 -32.25 18.18
CA PRO A 673 -22.04 -31.69 19.34
C PRO A 673 -21.85 -32.56 20.59
N ALA A 674 -21.77 -31.92 21.75
CA ALA A 674 -21.62 -32.57 23.05
C ALA A 674 -22.94 -33.25 23.47
N PRO A 675 -22.95 -34.54 23.84
CA PRO A 675 -24.15 -35.19 24.33
C PRO A 675 -24.64 -34.58 25.66
N LYS A 676 -25.95 -34.46 25.86
CA LYS A 676 -26.51 -34.08 27.18
C LYS A 676 -26.03 -34.99 28.30
N GLY A 677 -25.82 -34.44 29.50
CA GLY A 677 -25.22 -35.15 30.62
C GLY A 677 -23.69 -35.34 30.53
N SER A 678 -23.07 -35.11 29.36
CA SER A 678 -21.61 -35.16 29.19
C SER A 678 -20.92 -33.93 29.77
N VAL A 679 -19.59 -33.93 29.75
CA VAL A 679 -18.77 -32.79 30.14
C VAL A 679 -18.28 -32.06 28.89
N ILE A 680 -18.23 -30.73 28.95
CA ILE A 680 -17.44 -29.90 28.05
C ILE A 680 -16.27 -29.28 28.83
N THR A 681 -15.10 -29.25 28.19
CA THR A 681 -13.89 -28.61 28.72
C THR A 681 -13.52 -27.45 27.79
N PHE A 682 -13.24 -26.28 28.35
CA PHE A 682 -12.77 -25.12 27.60
C PHE A 682 -11.78 -24.29 28.43
N PHE A 683 -11.14 -23.33 27.77
CA PHE A 683 -10.02 -22.59 28.33
C PHE A 683 -10.34 -21.10 28.42
N VAL A 684 -9.87 -20.46 29.49
CA VAL A 684 -10.14 -19.07 29.85
C VAL A 684 -8.83 -18.41 30.28
N THR A 685 -8.71 -17.09 30.10
CA THR A 685 -7.66 -16.28 30.74
C THR A 685 -8.28 -15.06 31.43
N GLY A 686 -7.55 -14.44 32.36
CA GLY A 686 -8.02 -13.27 33.11
C GLY A 686 -8.85 -13.64 34.34
N GLU A 687 -8.60 -14.81 34.92
CA GLU A 687 -9.20 -15.32 36.15
C GLU A 687 -8.82 -14.54 37.42
N GLY A 688 -7.81 -13.66 37.34
CA GLY A 688 -7.34 -12.83 38.45
C GLY A 688 -6.40 -13.57 39.39
N LEU A 689 -6.39 -13.18 40.67
CA LEU A 689 -5.60 -13.86 41.70
C LEU A 689 -6.00 -15.34 41.82
N VAL A 690 -5.00 -16.21 41.99
CA VAL A 690 -5.17 -17.65 42.21
C VAL A 690 -4.57 -18.08 43.55
N THR A 691 -5.16 -19.10 44.19
CA THR A 691 -4.65 -19.67 45.44
C THR A 691 -3.51 -20.65 45.16
N ALA A 692 -2.35 -20.43 45.79
CA ALA A 692 -1.26 -21.40 45.82
C ALA A 692 -1.28 -22.22 47.12
N SER A 693 -1.03 -23.52 47.02
CA SER A 693 -0.90 -24.40 48.18
C SER A 693 0.38 -24.10 48.98
N GLY A 694 0.26 -23.22 49.99
CA GLY A 694 1.21 -23.17 51.11
C GLY A 694 2.44 -22.26 51.00
N SER A 695 2.57 -21.39 49.99
CA SER A 695 3.65 -20.39 49.98
C SER A 695 3.34 -19.12 49.17
N THR A 696 3.67 -17.97 49.77
CA THR A 696 3.77 -16.65 49.13
C THR A 696 5.16 -16.49 48.51
N LEU A 697 5.29 -16.65 47.19
CA LEU A 697 6.42 -16.21 46.34
C LEU A 697 5.92 -16.21 44.87
N PRO A 698 6.54 -15.47 43.93
CA PRO A 698 5.88 -15.08 42.67
C PRO A 698 5.54 -16.27 41.78
N ILE A 699 4.35 -16.19 41.18
CA ILE A 699 3.77 -17.21 40.27
C ILE A 699 3.84 -16.78 38.79
N ASP A 700 4.46 -15.63 38.51
CA ASP A 700 4.55 -15.04 37.17
C ASP A 700 5.21 -16.00 36.18
N GLY A 701 4.41 -16.53 35.25
CA GLY A 701 4.87 -17.45 34.19
C GLY A 701 5.14 -18.88 34.65
N ARG A 702 4.96 -19.21 35.93
CA ARG A 702 5.16 -20.58 36.43
C ARG A 702 4.16 -21.53 35.78
N LEU A 703 4.64 -22.59 35.13
CA LEU A 703 3.76 -23.61 34.56
C LEU A 703 3.06 -24.39 35.69
N ALA A 704 1.74 -24.53 35.57
CA ALA A 704 0.90 -25.18 36.58
C ALA A 704 1.21 -26.67 36.72
N ALA A 705 1.33 -27.12 37.97
CA ALA A 705 1.58 -28.51 38.34
C ALA A 705 0.75 -28.85 39.59
N ALA A 706 0.51 -30.13 39.87
CA ALA A 706 -0.31 -30.55 41.00
C ALA A 706 0.33 -30.20 42.36
N PRO A 707 -0.45 -29.74 43.36
CA PRO A 707 -1.87 -29.39 43.28
C PRO A 707 -2.09 -28.09 42.48
N LEU A 708 -3.06 -28.12 41.56
CA LEU A 708 -3.30 -27.03 40.62
C LEU A 708 -3.90 -25.81 41.33
N GLN A 709 -3.49 -24.61 40.92
CA GLN A 709 -4.04 -23.38 41.49
C GLN A 709 -5.52 -23.20 41.07
N THR A 710 -6.34 -22.67 41.96
CA THR A 710 -7.74 -22.29 41.69
C THR A 710 -7.92 -20.77 41.82
N PRO A 711 -8.82 -20.13 41.05
CA PRO A 711 -9.09 -18.70 41.20
C PRO A 711 -9.58 -18.36 42.61
N VAL A 712 -9.20 -17.18 43.11
CA VAL A 712 -9.74 -16.60 44.35
C VAL A 712 -11.16 -16.10 44.13
N ALA A 713 -11.45 -15.58 42.94
CA ALA A 713 -12.79 -15.17 42.53
C ALA A 713 -13.66 -16.39 42.20
N THR A 714 -14.95 -16.32 42.52
CA THR A 714 -15.91 -17.37 42.17
C THR A 714 -16.06 -17.50 40.65
N VAL A 715 -15.98 -18.72 40.14
CA VAL A 715 -16.24 -19.05 38.73
C VAL A 715 -17.64 -19.65 38.61
N ALA A 716 -18.48 -19.03 37.79
CA ALA A 716 -19.76 -19.55 37.35
C ALA A 716 -19.79 -19.63 35.83
N VAL A 717 -20.58 -20.54 35.27
CA VAL A 717 -20.77 -20.66 33.83
C VAL A 717 -22.26 -20.65 33.55
N SER A 718 -22.67 -19.95 32.49
CA SER A 718 -24.01 -20.07 31.95
C SER A 718 -24.00 -20.65 30.53
N LEU A 719 -24.97 -21.54 30.30
CA LEU A 719 -25.32 -22.12 29.01
C LEU A 719 -26.78 -21.75 28.73
N ASN A 720 -27.05 -21.16 27.57
CA ASN A 720 -28.41 -20.70 27.22
C ASN A 720 -29.06 -19.80 28.30
N SER A 721 -28.25 -18.94 28.94
CA SER A 721 -28.62 -18.09 30.08
C SER A 721 -29.07 -18.83 31.36
N GLN A 722 -28.89 -20.15 31.43
CA GLN A 722 -29.09 -20.96 32.64
C GLN A 722 -27.75 -21.26 33.31
N SER A 723 -27.73 -21.41 34.64
CA SER A 723 -26.50 -21.74 35.38
C SER A 723 -26.11 -23.20 35.14
N ALA A 724 -24.89 -23.44 34.66
CA ALA A 724 -24.38 -24.76 34.36
C ALA A 724 -23.51 -25.32 35.51
N ASN A 725 -23.44 -26.66 35.64
CA ASN A 725 -22.71 -27.32 36.72
C ASN A 725 -21.19 -27.30 36.47
N VAL A 726 -20.47 -26.38 37.11
CA VAL A 726 -19.00 -26.29 37.04
C VAL A 726 -18.37 -27.36 37.92
N ILE A 727 -17.80 -28.40 37.31
CA ILE A 727 -17.17 -29.53 38.02
C ILE A 727 -15.67 -29.30 38.29
N TYR A 728 -15.03 -28.39 37.56
CA TYR A 728 -13.67 -27.94 37.80
C TYR A 728 -13.46 -26.54 37.22
N ALA A 729 -12.76 -25.68 37.95
CA ALA A 729 -12.22 -24.42 37.47
C ALA A 729 -10.86 -24.17 38.15
N GLY A 730 -9.78 -24.19 37.38
CA GLY A 730 -8.42 -24.08 37.90
C GLY A 730 -7.38 -24.07 36.79
N ALA A 731 -6.12 -23.83 37.14
CA ALA A 731 -5.03 -23.72 36.17
C ALA A 731 -4.92 -24.98 35.30
N LEU A 732 -4.70 -24.78 34.00
CA LEU A 732 -4.47 -25.85 33.02
C LEU A 732 -3.04 -26.43 33.22
N PRO A 733 -2.88 -27.73 33.53
CA PRO A 733 -1.56 -28.35 33.72
C PRO A 733 -0.57 -28.05 32.59
N GLY A 734 0.68 -27.73 32.95
CA GLY A 734 1.75 -27.44 31.99
C GLY A 734 1.64 -26.08 31.29
N SER A 735 0.71 -25.21 31.70
CA SER A 735 0.52 -23.86 31.14
C SER A 735 0.61 -22.77 32.22
N ALA A 736 0.66 -21.50 31.82
CA ALA A 736 0.55 -20.35 32.71
C ALA A 736 -0.39 -19.30 32.09
N GLY A 737 -1.16 -18.59 32.93
CA GLY A 737 -2.16 -17.62 32.50
C GLY A 737 -3.35 -18.22 31.74
N ILE A 738 -3.61 -19.52 31.92
CA ILE A 738 -4.74 -20.24 31.32
C ILE A 738 -5.43 -21.06 32.42
N MET A 739 -6.69 -20.74 32.67
CA MET A 739 -7.62 -21.55 33.46
C MET A 739 -8.33 -22.55 32.53
N GLN A 740 -8.35 -23.82 32.94
CA GLN A 740 -9.26 -24.82 32.39
C GLN A 740 -10.56 -24.80 33.20
N VAL A 741 -11.70 -24.84 32.50
CA VAL A 741 -13.03 -24.99 33.10
C VAL A 741 -13.70 -26.22 32.51
N ASN A 742 -14.24 -27.08 33.37
CA ASN A 742 -15.05 -28.22 33.00
C ASN A 742 -16.49 -27.99 33.48
N VAL A 743 -17.44 -28.19 32.59
CA VAL A 743 -18.88 -28.03 32.86
C VAL A 743 -19.59 -29.31 32.49
N GLN A 744 -20.42 -29.82 33.40
CA GLN A 744 -21.36 -30.89 33.09
C GLN A 744 -22.64 -30.28 32.53
N LEU A 745 -23.06 -30.77 31.35
CA LEU A 745 -24.30 -30.38 30.68
C LEU A 745 -25.50 -31.00 31.40
N ASP A 746 -26.57 -30.24 31.60
CA ASP A 746 -27.80 -30.82 32.15
C ASP A 746 -28.44 -31.81 31.16
N ALA A 747 -29.15 -32.81 31.68
CA ALA A 747 -29.90 -33.77 30.85
C ALA A 747 -31.03 -33.10 30.05
N ASN A 748 -31.51 -31.94 30.51
CA ASN A 748 -32.62 -31.18 29.96
C ASN A 748 -32.18 -29.99 29.08
N GLU A 749 -30.87 -29.81 28.83
CA GLU A 749 -30.38 -28.76 27.92
C GLU A 749 -31.06 -28.87 26.53
N PRO A 750 -31.37 -27.75 25.84
CA PRO A 750 -31.85 -27.81 24.48
C PRO A 750 -30.77 -28.36 23.54
N SER A 751 -31.14 -29.22 22.60
CA SER A 751 -30.23 -29.64 21.52
C SER A 751 -30.08 -28.51 20.51
N GLY A 752 -28.87 -28.31 19.97
CA GLY A 752 -28.53 -27.23 19.04
C GLY A 752 -27.36 -26.38 19.53
N THR A 753 -27.28 -25.15 19.04
CA THR A 753 -26.21 -24.20 19.39
C THR A 753 -26.64 -23.33 20.56
N LEU A 754 -25.95 -23.45 21.69
CA LEU A 754 -26.23 -22.74 22.93
C LEU A 754 -25.16 -21.66 23.20
N PRO A 755 -25.53 -20.46 23.66
CA PRO A 755 -24.57 -19.44 24.07
C PRO A 755 -23.92 -19.85 25.41
N LEU A 756 -22.59 -19.83 25.42
CA LEU A 756 -21.69 -20.09 26.55
C LEU A 756 -21.09 -18.76 27.03
N VAL A 757 -21.24 -18.47 28.32
CA VAL A 757 -20.60 -17.33 28.99
C VAL A 757 -19.97 -17.80 30.30
N VAL A 758 -18.73 -17.37 30.57
CA VAL A 758 -18.06 -17.59 31.85
C VAL A 758 -18.14 -16.30 32.65
N GLN A 759 -18.61 -16.39 33.89
CA GLN A 759 -18.52 -15.31 34.86
C GLN A 759 -17.42 -15.62 35.86
N VAL A 760 -16.47 -14.69 36.02
CA VAL A 760 -15.47 -14.74 37.09
C VAL A 760 -15.69 -13.51 37.96
N GLY A 761 -16.01 -13.72 39.24
CA GLY A 761 -16.43 -12.66 40.14
C GLY A 761 -17.61 -11.86 39.58
N SER A 762 -17.41 -10.55 39.36
CA SER A 762 -18.41 -9.63 38.83
C SER A 762 -18.32 -9.37 37.31
N LYS A 763 -17.44 -10.08 36.59
CA LYS A 763 -17.21 -9.88 35.16
C LYS A 763 -17.58 -11.11 34.36
N SER A 764 -18.18 -10.89 33.19
CA SER A 764 -18.52 -11.93 32.22
C SER A 764 -17.56 -11.88 31.03
N SER A 765 -17.27 -13.05 30.47
CA SER A 765 -16.55 -13.20 29.20
C SER A 765 -17.39 -12.73 28.01
N GLN A 766 -16.77 -12.73 26.83
CA GLN A 766 -17.54 -12.71 25.59
C GLN A 766 -18.43 -13.96 25.49
N THR A 767 -19.60 -13.83 24.87
CA THR A 767 -20.47 -14.96 24.55
C THR A 767 -19.93 -15.72 23.35
N LEU A 768 -19.67 -17.01 23.52
CA LEU A 768 -19.34 -17.93 22.41
C LEU A 768 -20.42 -19.00 22.28
N ASN A 769 -20.36 -19.82 21.23
CA ASN A 769 -21.42 -20.77 20.89
C ASN A 769 -20.93 -22.22 20.98
N VAL A 770 -21.53 -23.02 21.85
CA VAL A 770 -21.26 -24.47 21.99
C VAL A 770 -22.41 -25.28 21.38
N SER A 771 -22.12 -26.40 20.74
CA SER A 771 -23.11 -27.30 20.16
C SER A 771 -23.40 -28.47 21.10
N VAL A 772 -24.68 -28.72 21.39
CA VAL A 772 -25.18 -29.79 22.28
C VAL A 772 -26.17 -30.67 21.51
N GLN A 773 -26.21 -31.97 21.79
CA GLN A 773 -27.20 -32.92 21.20
C GLN A 773 -27.94 -33.73 22.26
#